data_AF-A0A2V8ACR0-F1
#
_entry.id   AF-A0A2V8ACR0-F1
#
_cell.length_a   1.000
_cell.length_b   1.000
_cell.length_c   1.000
_cell.angle_alpha   90.00
_cell.angle_beta   90.00
_cell.angle_gamma   90.00
#
_symmetry.space_group_name_H-M   'P 1'
#
loop_
_entity.id
_entity.type
_entity.pdbx_description
1 polymer ?
#
loop_
_entity_poly.entity_id
_entity_poly.type
_entity_poly.pdbx_seq_one_letter_code
_entity_poly.pdbx_strand_id
1 'polypeptide(L)'
;MSSRRASLGSHVLSGLLCAGLAAIARRADAAAPMTFAKDVAPILFEHCASCHHRGDIGGFSLVAYEDVRPRAAAIARATRSRAMPPWKPEPGRGEFAGARRLTDQQIDIIQRWVADGAIEGDRRDLPPPPQPTDGWRLGVPDLIVTLRDPYVVQAGGADALRNFVIPLPIDRVRYVSGIEFRPGNAAVVHHANLRIDRTSSSRALDEADPLPGFDGRLMTGEFPDGHFLGWTPGQLPPLLAPGMAWRLDPTSDLVMQLHLHPADTPQAVQPSIGFFFSDQAPQRTPVMLRLGRENIDIAAADSHYEINDEYVLPVDVDVYGVQPHAHYRARSVEGTATLPDGTRKWLISIPDWDFNWQDVYRYVEPVSLPRGTTLRMRYTYDNSAANRRNPDRPPKRVRWGQNSDDEMGDLWLQVLPRSDADRVRLRGDFGPKVMAEDAVGYESMLAADPDSARLHEAAAAIYLSLGRTDRAMAHLDAALRLDPQSVEANYNVGLALAAERRLAESAEHFTRALALQPDHVAARVNLGAVLRAQGRFDESIEQLRAALKIDASNAAARTNLAGALVSRGQVRDAMAEYRSALATRPDLIEPLTSLAWILATSPDAAIRRPAEAVQLAERAAALTNRADLRALDTLAAAYAAAGDFRRAVEIAESALQIAARRGRSDDASLVRARADLYRHHRPYRDSMLVER
;
A
#
# COMPACT_ATOMS: atom_id res chain seq x y z
N MET A 1 -14.71 41.84 -85.87
CA MET A 1 -15.66 42.53 -86.75
C MET A 1 -17.04 41.96 -86.48
N SER A 2 -17.87 42.69 -85.72
CA SER A 2 -19.10 43.35 -86.22
C SER A 2 -20.18 42.33 -86.62
N SER A 3 -21.18 42.11 -85.77
CA SER A 3 -22.50 42.78 -85.76
C SER A 3 -23.56 41.86 -86.38
N ARG A 4 -24.47 41.30 -85.58
CA ARG A 4 -25.83 41.81 -85.28
C ARG A 4 -26.81 41.76 -86.48
N ARG A 5 -27.93 41.04 -86.21
CA ARG A 5 -29.35 41.31 -86.56
C ARG A 5 -29.72 41.14 -88.05
N ALA A 6 -30.93 40.75 -88.46
CA ALA A 6 -32.17 40.23 -87.87
C ALA A 6 -33.11 39.87 -89.05
N SER A 7 -34.09 38.96 -88.86
CA SER A 7 -35.42 38.92 -89.53
C SER A 7 -36.09 37.58 -89.19
N LEU A 8 -37.06 37.50 -88.27
CA LEU A 8 -38.52 37.70 -88.46
C LEU A 8 -39.13 36.91 -89.62
N GLY A 9 -40.01 35.97 -89.25
CA GLY A 9 -40.86 35.15 -90.12
C GLY A 9 -41.75 34.25 -89.27
N SER A 10 -42.88 34.80 -88.80
CA SER A 10 -43.93 34.10 -88.06
C SER A 10 -44.67 33.10 -88.93
N HIS A 11 -44.97 31.89 -88.44
CA HIS A 11 -46.27 31.25 -88.62
C HIS A 11 -46.57 30.27 -87.48
N VAL A 12 -47.79 30.42 -86.95
CA VAL A 12 -48.44 29.73 -85.86
C VAL A 12 -48.77 28.29 -86.27
N LEU A 13 -48.50 27.30 -85.41
CA LEU A 13 -49.35 26.12 -85.32
C LEU A 13 -49.35 25.58 -83.88
N SER A 14 -50.55 25.56 -83.31
CA SER A 14 -50.88 25.13 -81.96
C SER A 14 -50.53 23.66 -81.71
N GLY A 15 -49.90 23.37 -80.57
CA GLY A 15 -49.75 22.03 -80.03
C GLY A 15 -49.30 22.12 -78.57
N LEU A 16 -50.22 21.84 -77.64
CA LEU A 16 -49.89 21.65 -76.24
C LEU A 16 -48.86 20.53 -76.12
N LEU A 17 -47.65 20.84 -75.66
CA LEU A 17 -46.69 19.85 -75.17
C LEU A 17 -46.49 20.08 -73.66
N CYS A 18 -46.94 19.11 -72.88
CA CYS A 18 -46.67 19.00 -71.44
C CYS A 18 -45.16 19.03 -71.18
N ALA A 19 -44.77 19.82 -70.18
CA ALA A 19 -43.42 19.90 -69.65
C ALA A 19 -42.98 18.54 -69.08
N GLY A 20 -41.98 17.91 -69.72
CA GLY A 20 -41.18 16.84 -69.15
C GLY A 20 -39.89 17.42 -68.58
N LEU A 21 -39.91 17.86 -67.31
CA LEU A 21 -38.69 18.13 -66.56
C LEU A 21 -38.12 16.79 -66.07
N ALA A 22 -37.08 16.32 -66.75
CA ALA A 22 -36.27 15.21 -66.27
C ALA A 22 -35.54 15.65 -64.99
N ALA A 23 -36.06 15.24 -63.84
CA ALA A 23 -35.34 15.33 -62.57
C ALA A 23 -34.25 14.26 -62.56
N ILE A 24 -32.99 14.69 -62.77
CA ILE A 24 -31.82 13.90 -62.40
C ILE A 24 -31.81 13.85 -60.87
N ALA A 25 -32.42 12.81 -60.30
CA ALA A 25 -32.25 12.48 -58.90
C ALA A 25 -30.79 12.06 -58.69
N ARG A 26 -29.99 12.93 -58.07
CA ARG A 26 -28.77 12.50 -57.38
C ARG A 26 -29.21 11.45 -56.36
N ARG A 27 -28.99 10.17 -56.65
CA ARG A 27 -28.89 9.15 -55.59
C ARG A 27 -27.76 9.64 -54.69
N ALA A 28 -28.11 10.16 -53.52
CA ALA A 28 -27.16 10.16 -52.43
C ALA A 28 -26.77 8.70 -52.24
N ASP A 29 -25.48 8.36 -52.42
CA ASP A 29 -24.98 7.08 -51.96
C ASP A 29 -25.33 6.98 -50.49
N ALA A 30 -26.36 6.19 -50.17
CA ALA A 30 -26.68 5.86 -48.80
C ALA A 30 -25.44 5.15 -48.27
N ALA A 31 -24.77 5.76 -47.29
CA ALA A 31 -23.62 5.14 -46.63
C ALA A 31 -24.01 3.71 -46.22
N ALA A 32 -23.14 2.75 -46.49
CA ALA A 32 -23.41 1.35 -46.17
C ALA A 32 -23.82 1.21 -44.69
N PRO A 33 -24.82 0.38 -44.37
CA PRO A 33 -25.30 0.22 -43.01
C PRO A 33 -24.19 -0.35 -42.12
N MET A 34 -24.12 0.13 -40.87
CA MET A 34 -23.21 -0.43 -39.89
C MET A 34 -23.68 -1.83 -39.49
N THR A 35 -22.75 -2.76 -39.30
CA THR A 35 -23.04 -4.16 -38.97
C THR A 35 -22.38 -4.59 -37.67
N PHE A 36 -22.96 -5.60 -37.03
CA PHE A 36 -22.37 -6.16 -35.83
C PHE A 36 -21.01 -6.80 -36.11
N ALA A 37 -20.94 -7.70 -37.09
CA ALA A 37 -19.75 -8.50 -37.35
C ALA A 37 -18.52 -7.65 -37.67
N LYS A 38 -18.67 -6.65 -38.54
CA LYS A 38 -17.56 -5.82 -39.01
C LYS A 38 -17.26 -4.63 -38.11
N ASP A 39 -18.29 -3.93 -37.63
CA ASP A 39 -18.12 -2.58 -37.08
C ASP A 39 -18.26 -2.54 -35.54
N VAL A 40 -19.17 -3.34 -34.97
CA VAL A 40 -19.50 -3.27 -33.53
C VAL A 40 -18.79 -4.35 -32.71
N ALA A 41 -18.69 -5.57 -33.22
CA ALA A 41 -18.05 -6.68 -32.53
C ALA A 41 -16.59 -6.37 -32.14
N PRO A 42 -15.74 -5.76 -33.01
CA PRO A 42 -14.40 -5.36 -32.60
C PRO A 42 -14.40 -4.42 -31.39
N ILE A 43 -15.33 -3.46 -31.34
CA ILE A 43 -15.46 -2.49 -30.25
C ILE A 43 -15.89 -3.20 -28.96
N LEU A 44 -16.93 -4.03 -29.02
CA LEU A 44 -17.44 -4.72 -27.83
C LEU A 44 -16.45 -5.76 -27.30
N PHE A 45 -15.73 -6.45 -28.18
CA PHE A 45 -14.75 -7.48 -27.78
C PHE A 45 -13.54 -6.85 -27.10
N GLU A 46 -13.09 -5.70 -27.58
CA GLU A 46 -11.95 -4.99 -27.01
C GLU A 46 -12.30 -4.31 -25.67
N HIS A 47 -13.44 -3.61 -25.60
CA HIS A 47 -13.72 -2.69 -24.49
C HIS A 47 -14.72 -3.20 -23.45
N CYS A 48 -15.52 -4.20 -23.78
CA CYS A 48 -16.64 -4.64 -22.94
C CYS A 48 -16.58 -6.13 -22.56
N ALA A 49 -16.04 -6.98 -23.43
CA ALA A 49 -16.12 -8.42 -23.23
C ALA A 49 -15.41 -8.88 -21.95
N SER A 50 -14.35 -8.21 -21.48
CA SER A 50 -13.63 -8.58 -20.26
C SER A 50 -14.49 -8.67 -18.99
N CYS A 51 -15.70 -8.11 -19.00
CA CYS A 51 -16.68 -8.23 -17.92
C CYS A 51 -18.01 -8.83 -18.37
N HIS A 52 -18.23 -8.93 -19.69
CA HIS A 52 -19.48 -9.34 -20.30
C HIS A 52 -19.32 -10.65 -21.08
N HIS A 53 -18.73 -11.66 -20.44
CA HIS A 53 -18.92 -13.06 -20.82
C HIS A 53 -20.05 -13.68 -20.01
N ARG A 54 -20.53 -14.85 -20.41
CA ARG A 54 -21.53 -15.60 -19.65
C ARG A 54 -20.92 -16.05 -18.32
N GLY A 55 -21.53 -15.67 -17.19
CA GLY A 55 -21.06 -16.02 -15.84
C GLY A 55 -20.11 -15.00 -15.20
N ASP A 56 -19.67 -14.01 -15.96
CA ASP A 56 -18.86 -12.89 -15.45
C ASP A 56 -19.72 -11.81 -14.77
N ILE A 57 -19.03 -10.85 -14.16
CA ILE A 57 -19.61 -9.79 -13.33
C ILE A 57 -20.64 -8.89 -14.05
N GLY A 58 -20.59 -8.81 -15.39
CA GLY A 58 -21.53 -8.06 -16.20
C GLY A 58 -22.92 -8.69 -16.30
N GLY A 59 -23.11 -9.94 -15.83
CA GLY A 59 -24.40 -10.62 -15.74
C GLY A 59 -25.04 -11.04 -17.08
N PHE A 60 -24.42 -10.70 -18.21
CA PHE A 60 -24.82 -11.11 -19.55
C PHE A 60 -23.64 -11.04 -20.53
N SER A 61 -23.77 -11.77 -21.64
CA SER A 61 -22.75 -11.89 -22.69
C SER A 61 -22.85 -10.76 -23.72
N LEU A 62 -21.70 -10.24 -24.16
CA LEU A 62 -21.55 -9.31 -25.29
C LEU A 62 -20.68 -9.89 -26.42
N VAL A 63 -20.42 -11.20 -26.40
CA VAL A 63 -19.50 -11.85 -27.36
C VAL A 63 -20.19 -12.50 -28.56
N ALA A 64 -21.50 -12.72 -28.50
CA ALA A 64 -22.29 -13.30 -29.58
C ALA A 64 -23.42 -12.36 -30.01
N TYR A 65 -23.71 -12.31 -31.31
CA TYR A 65 -24.74 -11.40 -31.86
C TYR A 65 -26.12 -11.64 -31.22
N GLU A 66 -26.47 -12.91 -31.00
CA GLU A 66 -27.75 -13.33 -30.43
C GLU A 66 -27.93 -12.83 -28.99
N ASP A 67 -26.84 -12.64 -28.24
CA ASP A 67 -26.86 -12.08 -26.89
C ASP A 67 -26.88 -10.53 -26.92
N VAL A 68 -26.18 -9.93 -27.90
CA VAL A 68 -26.01 -8.47 -28.01
C VAL A 68 -27.27 -7.80 -28.58
N ARG A 69 -27.88 -8.38 -29.62
CA ARG A 69 -29.00 -7.80 -30.37
C ARG A 69 -30.20 -7.39 -29.49
N PRO A 70 -30.69 -8.23 -28.56
CA PRO A 70 -31.79 -7.84 -27.65
C PRO A 70 -31.47 -6.64 -26.76
N ARG A 71 -30.18 -6.34 -26.56
CA ARG A 71 -29.68 -5.29 -25.66
C ARG A 71 -29.18 -4.05 -26.41
N ALA A 72 -29.25 -4.03 -27.73
CA ALA A 72 -28.69 -2.99 -28.59
C ALA A 72 -29.05 -1.56 -28.11
N ALA A 73 -30.33 -1.30 -27.82
CA ALA A 73 -30.79 0.01 -27.33
C ALA A 73 -30.23 0.37 -25.95
N ALA A 74 -30.05 -0.60 -25.04
CA ALA A 74 -29.45 -0.36 -23.73
C ALA A 74 -27.95 -0.08 -23.85
N ILE A 75 -27.24 -0.83 -24.70
CA ILE A 75 -25.82 -0.61 -25.01
C ILE A 75 -25.62 0.80 -25.60
N ALA A 76 -26.44 1.19 -26.57
CA ALA A 76 -26.39 2.53 -27.16
C ALA A 76 -26.62 3.63 -26.11
N ARG A 77 -27.58 3.47 -25.20
CA ARG A 77 -27.80 4.45 -24.11
C ARG A 77 -26.60 4.54 -23.16
N ALA A 78 -26.09 3.39 -22.69
CA ALA A 78 -25.01 3.34 -21.71
C ALA A 78 -23.68 3.89 -22.27
N THR A 79 -23.39 3.61 -23.54
CA THR A 79 -22.19 4.14 -24.23
C THR A 79 -22.32 5.63 -24.53
N ARG A 80 -23.49 6.10 -24.97
CA ARG A 80 -23.76 7.53 -25.22
C ARG A 80 -23.62 8.37 -23.95
N SER A 81 -24.09 7.87 -22.82
CA SER A 81 -23.95 8.56 -21.53
C SER A 81 -22.58 8.36 -20.88
N ARG A 82 -21.66 7.61 -21.52
CA ARG A 82 -20.36 7.20 -20.97
C ARG A 82 -20.46 6.51 -19.60
N ALA A 83 -21.60 5.87 -19.33
CA ALA A 83 -21.78 5.07 -18.12
C ALA A 83 -21.02 3.75 -18.22
N MET A 84 -20.93 3.21 -19.45
CA MET A 84 -20.17 1.99 -19.76
C MET A 84 -19.41 2.17 -21.09
N PRO A 85 -18.25 1.50 -21.25
CA PRO A 85 -17.48 0.84 -20.19
C PRO A 85 -16.93 1.87 -19.18
N PRO A 86 -16.76 1.48 -17.90
CA PRO A 86 -16.38 2.41 -16.85
C PRO A 86 -14.88 2.68 -16.93
N TRP A 87 -14.53 3.92 -17.29
CA TRP A 87 -13.16 4.42 -17.28
C TRP A 87 -13.15 5.93 -17.00
N LYS A 88 -12.84 6.29 -15.74
CA LYS A 88 -13.05 7.64 -15.22
C LYS A 88 -11.92 8.64 -15.54
N PRO A 89 -10.64 8.26 -15.63
CA PRO A 89 -9.57 9.22 -15.94
C PRO A 89 -9.76 9.89 -17.30
N GLU A 90 -9.42 11.18 -17.37
CA GLU A 90 -9.43 11.95 -18.61
C GLU A 90 -8.27 11.54 -19.54
N PRO A 91 -8.52 11.43 -20.86
CA PRO A 91 -7.46 11.23 -21.85
C PRO A 91 -6.41 12.36 -21.79
N GLY A 92 -5.13 12.03 -21.98
CA GLY A 92 -4.04 13.01 -21.96
C GLY A 92 -3.66 13.54 -20.58
N ARG A 93 -4.27 13.02 -19.50
CA ARG A 93 -3.98 13.40 -18.10
C ARG A 93 -3.48 12.22 -17.26
N GLY A 94 -2.67 11.38 -17.91
CA GLY A 94 -2.19 10.10 -17.40
C GLY A 94 -2.51 9.01 -18.42
N GLU A 95 -1.48 8.47 -19.06
CA GLU A 95 -1.63 7.39 -20.04
C GLU A 95 -1.51 6.05 -19.32
N PHE A 96 -2.62 5.32 -19.25
CA PHE A 96 -2.76 4.15 -18.40
C PHE A 96 -2.98 2.87 -19.22
N ALA A 97 -2.34 1.79 -18.80
CA ALA A 97 -2.53 0.47 -19.37
C ALA A 97 -3.96 -0.04 -19.08
N GLY A 98 -4.53 -0.74 -20.06
CA GLY A 98 -5.87 -1.32 -19.92
C GLY A 98 -7.01 -0.31 -19.98
N ALA A 99 -6.79 0.87 -20.56
CA ALA A 99 -7.85 1.86 -20.75
C ALA A 99 -9.00 1.29 -21.59
N ARG A 100 -10.20 1.25 -21.00
CA ARG A 100 -11.42 0.69 -21.62
C ARG A 100 -12.28 1.75 -22.32
N ARG A 101 -11.85 3.01 -22.34
CA ARG A 101 -12.70 4.13 -22.79
C ARG A 101 -13.00 4.03 -24.28
N LEU A 102 -14.27 4.20 -24.64
CA LEU A 102 -14.69 4.40 -26.03
C LEU A 102 -14.40 5.83 -26.51
N THR A 103 -13.85 5.93 -27.71
CA THR A 103 -13.75 7.18 -28.48
C THR A 103 -15.14 7.65 -28.94
N ASP A 104 -15.29 8.93 -29.26
CA ASP A 104 -16.57 9.46 -29.79
C ASP A 104 -16.97 8.76 -31.09
N GLN A 105 -16.00 8.45 -31.96
CA GLN A 105 -16.22 7.70 -33.20
C GLN A 105 -16.76 6.29 -32.93
N GLN A 106 -16.19 5.55 -31.97
CA GLN A 106 -16.68 4.22 -31.60
C GLN A 106 -18.10 4.27 -31.02
N ILE A 107 -18.40 5.28 -30.19
CA ILE A 107 -19.75 5.50 -29.69
C ILE A 107 -20.70 5.74 -30.87
N ASP A 108 -20.35 6.61 -31.81
CA ASP A 108 -21.16 6.90 -33.00
C ASP A 108 -21.40 5.66 -33.86
N ILE A 109 -20.41 4.79 -34.05
CA ILE A 109 -20.58 3.50 -34.75
C ILE A 109 -21.67 2.67 -34.07
N ILE A 110 -21.62 2.52 -32.75
CA ILE A 110 -22.65 1.80 -31.98
C ILE A 110 -24.02 2.46 -32.15
N GLN A 111 -24.10 3.80 -32.06
CA GLN A 111 -25.37 4.52 -32.22
C GLN A 111 -25.97 4.31 -33.61
N ARG A 112 -25.14 4.38 -34.66
CA ARG A 112 -25.57 4.20 -36.05
C ARG A 112 -26.01 2.77 -36.31
N TRP A 113 -25.26 1.78 -35.83
CA TRP A 113 -25.66 0.37 -35.92
C TRP A 113 -27.05 0.13 -35.31
N VAL A 114 -27.35 0.70 -34.14
CA VAL A 114 -28.69 0.59 -33.56
C VAL A 114 -29.74 1.30 -34.41
N ALA A 115 -29.44 2.48 -34.94
CA ALA A 115 -30.34 3.22 -35.83
C ALA A 115 -30.62 2.49 -37.16
N ASP A 116 -29.63 1.77 -37.68
CA ASP A 116 -29.72 0.93 -38.88
C ASP A 116 -30.47 -0.39 -38.61
N GLY A 117 -31.03 -0.56 -37.41
CA GLY A 117 -31.79 -1.74 -37.02
C GLY A 117 -30.91 -2.89 -36.57
N ALA A 118 -29.75 -2.61 -35.98
CA ALA A 118 -28.85 -3.54 -35.29
C ALA A 118 -28.43 -4.77 -36.10
N ILE A 119 -28.19 -4.61 -37.41
CA ILE A 119 -27.96 -5.69 -38.39
C ILE A 119 -26.72 -6.53 -38.02
N GLU A 120 -26.80 -7.86 -38.19
CA GLU A 120 -25.69 -8.78 -37.89
C GLU A 120 -24.49 -8.57 -38.83
N GLY A 121 -24.72 -8.48 -40.14
CA GLY A 121 -23.66 -8.47 -41.15
C GLY A 121 -23.19 -9.86 -41.55
N ASP A 122 -22.09 -9.93 -42.29
CA ASP A 122 -21.49 -11.20 -42.71
C ASP A 122 -20.67 -11.80 -41.57
N ARG A 123 -20.98 -13.04 -41.16
CA ARG A 123 -20.25 -13.74 -40.09
C ARG A 123 -18.77 -13.96 -40.41
N ARG A 124 -18.36 -13.89 -41.68
CA ARG A 124 -16.95 -13.97 -42.10
C ARG A 124 -16.14 -12.75 -41.71
N ASP A 125 -16.80 -11.61 -41.48
CA ASP A 125 -16.16 -10.38 -41.01
C ASP A 125 -16.03 -10.34 -39.48
N LEU A 126 -16.61 -11.32 -38.77
CA LEU A 126 -16.59 -11.37 -37.31
C LEU A 126 -15.16 -11.63 -36.82
N PRO A 127 -14.59 -10.79 -35.93
CA PRO A 127 -13.31 -11.09 -35.30
C PRO A 127 -13.43 -12.36 -34.43
N PRO A 128 -12.31 -13.05 -34.16
CA PRO A 128 -12.33 -14.18 -33.24
C PRO A 128 -12.87 -13.71 -31.88
N PRO A 129 -13.89 -14.38 -31.31
CA PRO A 129 -14.44 -13.98 -30.04
C PRO A 129 -13.37 -14.12 -28.96
N PRO A 130 -13.30 -13.18 -27.99
CA PRO A 130 -12.38 -13.30 -26.88
C PRO A 130 -12.70 -14.56 -26.09
N GLN A 131 -11.67 -15.31 -25.73
CA GLN A 131 -11.82 -16.56 -24.98
C GLN A 131 -12.54 -16.28 -23.66
N PRO A 132 -13.45 -17.17 -23.21
CA PRO A 132 -14.07 -17.07 -21.90
C PRO A 132 -12.98 -16.97 -20.82
N THR A 133 -13.19 -16.15 -19.80
CA THR A 133 -12.31 -16.13 -18.62
C THR A 133 -12.63 -17.26 -17.65
N ASP A 134 -13.06 -18.43 -18.15
CA ASP A 134 -13.33 -19.63 -17.36
C ASP A 134 -12.00 -20.19 -16.83
N GLY A 135 -11.51 -19.61 -15.73
CA GLY A 135 -10.23 -19.94 -15.13
C GLY A 135 -9.53 -18.74 -14.50
N TRP A 136 -8.21 -18.78 -14.53
CA TRP A 136 -7.32 -17.74 -14.03
C TRP A 136 -6.72 -16.99 -15.22
N ARG A 137 -6.95 -15.68 -15.31
CA ARG A 137 -6.54 -14.80 -16.42
C ARG A 137 -5.03 -14.73 -16.61
N LEU A 138 -4.27 -14.86 -15.52
CA LEU A 138 -2.80 -14.89 -15.56
C LEU A 138 -2.21 -16.27 -15.92
N GLY A 139 -3.05 -17.27 -16.21
CA GLY A 139 -2.64 -18.66 -16.38
C GLY A 139 -2.84 -19.48 -15.11
N VAL A 140 -2.35 -20.72 -15.08
CA VAL A 140 -2.52 -21.61 -13.90
C VAL A 140 -1.71 -21.06 -12.72
N PRO A 141 -2.32 -20.73 -11.56
CA PRO A 141 -1.59 -20.27 -10.39
C PRO A 141 -0.73 -21.39 -9.80
N ASP A 142 0.40 -21.01 -9.22
CA ASP A 142 1.28 -21.93 -8.50
C ASP A 142 0.73 -22.32 -7.12
N LEU A 143 -0.08 -21.44 -6.54
CA LEU A 143 -0.79 -21.68 -5.27
C LEU A 143 -2.17 -21.06 -5.35
N ILE A 144 -3.20 -21.81 -4.98
CA ILE A 144 -4.55 -21.31 -4.80
C ILE A 144 -4.90 -21.43 -3.32
N VAL A 145 -5.35 -20.33 -2.73
CA VAL A 145 -5.92 -20.33 -1.37
C VAL A 145 -7.38 -19.90 -1.44
N THR A 146 -8.21 -20.52 -0.63
CA THR A 146 -9.66 -20.29 -0.59
C THR A 146 -10.06 -20.02 0.84
N LEU A 147 -10.99 -19.07 1.04
CA LEU A 147 -11.58 -18.87 2.36
C LEU A 147 -12.20 -20.19 2.84
N ARG A 148 -11.78 -20.68 4.01
CA ARG A 148 -12.15 -22.01 4.50
C ARG A 148 -13.66 -22.19 4.60
N ASP A 149 -14.29 -21.31 5.36
CA ASP A 149 -15.73 -21.33 5.63
C ASP A 149 -16.39 -20.15 4.91
N PRO A 150 -17.51 -20.36 4.19
CA PRO A 150 -18.20 -19.28 3.50
C PRO A 150 -18.75 -18.27 4.52
N TYR A 151 -18.65 -16.99 4.20
CA TYR A 151 -19.30 -15.93 4.95
C TYR A 151 -20.68 -15.65 4.35
N VAL A 152 -21.72 -15.54 5.19
CA VAL A 152 -23.09 -15.27 4.73
C VAL A 152 -23.44 -13.82 5.01
N VAL A 153 -23.52 -13.02 3.94
CA VAL A 153 -24.12 -11.69 3.98
C VAL A 153 -25.61 -11.86 4.24
N GLN A 154 -26.10 -11.31 5.35
CA GLN A 154 -27.51 -11.44 5.74
C GLN A 154 -28.41 -10.57 4.86
N ALA A 155 -29.68 -10.96 4.77
CA ALA A 155 -30.68 -10.20 4.04
C ALA A 155 -31.00 -8.88 4.77
N GLY A 156 -30.94 -7.77 4.04
CA GLY A 156 -31.09 -6.44 4.62
C GLY A 156 -29.91 -6.04 5.51
N GLY A 157 -29.67 -4.72 5.62
CA GLY A 157 -28.56 -4.18 6.41
C GLY A 157 -27.86 -3.03 5.70
N ALA A 158 -26.81 -2.51 6.35
CA ALA A 158 -25.85 -1.60 5.74
C ALA A 158 -24.75 -2.39 5.02
N ASP A 159 -23.91 -1.69 4.26
CA ASP A 159 -22.66 -2.25 3.74
C ASP A 159 -21.84 -2.88 4.89
N ALA A 160 -21.22 -4.01 4.64
CA ALA A 160 -20.34 -4.67 5.59
C ALA A 160 -18.88 -4.57 5.13
N LEU A 161 -18.01 -4.11 6.03
CA LEU A 161 -16.56 -4.24 5.89
C LEU A 161 -16.10 -5.37 6.81
N ARG A 162 -15.41 -6.37 6.26
CA ARG A 162 -14.93 -7.51 7.04
C ARG A 162 -13.56 -7.99 6.59
N ASN A 163 -12.68 -8.27 7.55
CA ASN A 163 -11.36 -8.84 7.33
C ASN A 163 -11.41 -10.35 7.48
N PHE A 164 -10.92 -11.10 6.51
CA PHE A 164 -10.78 -12.56 6.58
C PHE A 164 -9.31 -12.96 6.62
N VAL A 165 -8.94 -13.89 7.50
CA VAL A 165 -7.55 -14.32 7.64
C VAL A 165 -7.37 -15.72 7.06
N ILE A 166 -6.44 -15.84 6.11
CA ILE A 166 -6.14 -17.11 5.45
C ILE A 166 -4.67 -17.45 5.67
N PRO A 167 -4.36 -18.48 6.47
CA PRO A 167 -3.00 -18.98 6.60
C PRO A 167 -2.44 -19.49 5.28
N LEU A 168 -1.26 -19.01 4.90
CA LEU A 168 -0.63 -19.38 3.64
C LEU A 168 0.22 -20.65 3.81
N PRO A 169 -0.03 -21.71 3.03
CA PRO A 169 0.67 -22.99 3.17
C PRO A 169 2.04 -22.95 2.48
N ILE A 170 2.94 -22.09 2.97
CA ILE A 170 4.31 -21.94 2.47
C ILE A 170 5.33 -22.21 3.57
N ASP A 171 6.32 -23.05 3.26
CA ASP A 171 7.37 -23.53 4.17
C ASP A 171 8.72 -22.86 3.93
N ARG A 172 8.84 -22.11 2.84
CA ARG A 172 10.02 -21.33 2.44
C ARG A 172 9.62 -20.00 1.83
N VAL A 173 10.56 -19.07 1.79
CA VAL A 173 10.38 -17.79 1.12
C VAL A 173 9.98 -18.00 -0.34
N ARG A 174 8.95 -17.29 -0.78
CA ARG A 174 8.52 -17.22 -2.19
C ARG A 174 8.56 -15.76 -2.65
N TYR A 175 8.78 -15.55 -3.95
CA TYR A 175 8.67 -14.23 -4.56
C TYR A 175 7.41 -14.20 -5.41
N VAL A 176 6.46 -13.33 -5.10
CA VAL A 176 5.17 -13.25 -5.78
C VAL A 176 5.26 -12.25 -6.92
N SER A 177 5.09 -12.74 -8.15
CA SER A 177 5.10 -11.97 -9.38
C SER A 177 3.70 -11.57 -9.85
N GLY A 178 2.66 -12.20 -9.31
CA GLY A 178 1.29 -11.84 -9.59
C GLY A 178 0.31 -12.44 -8.59
N ILE A 179 -0.84 -11.78 -8.48
CA ILE A 179 -1.99 -12.30 -7.76
C ILE A 179 -3.24 -12.14 -8.61
N GLU A 180 -4.19 -13.04 -8.44
CA GLU A 180 -5.52 -12.93 -9.02
C GLU A 180 -6.55 -13.25 -7.95
N PHE A 181 -7.57 -12.40 -7.81
CA PHE A 181 -8.64 -12.55 -6.83
C PHE A 181 -9.92 -12.98 -7.54
N ARG A 182 -10.60 -13.97 -6.98
CA ARG A 182 -11.92 -14.43 -7.42
C ARG A 182 -12.89 -14.26 -6.24
N PRO A 183 -13.96 -13.46 -6.40
CA PRO A 183 -14.85 -13.10 -5.28
C PRO A 183 -15.67 -14.27 -4.74
N GLY A 184 -15.82 -15.36 -5.50
CA GLY A 184 -16.73 -16.46 -5.17
C GLY A 184 -18.22 -16.11 -5.37
N ASN A 185 -18.61 -14.87 -5.06
CA ASN A 185 -19.91 -14.30 -5.37
C ASN A 185 -19.77 -12.82 -5.76
N ALA A 186 -19.69 -12.57 -7.06
CA ALA A 186 -19.52 -11.24 -7.63
C ALA A 186 -20.72 -10.29 -7.40
N ALA A 187 -21.89 -10.81 -7.02
CA ALA A 187 -23.09 -9.99 -6.85
C ALA A 187 -23.07 -9.12 -5.58
N VAL A 188 -22.29 -9.52 -4.57
CA VAL A 188 -22.23 -8.82 -3.27
C VAL A 188 -20.85 -8.29 -2.91
N VAL A 189 -19.78 -8.73 -3.57
CA VAL A 189 -18.42 -8.21 -3.31
C VAL A 189 -18.20 -6.94 -4.14
N HIS A 190 -18.10 -5.79 -3.47
CA HIS A 190 -17.84 -4.50 -4.12
C HIS A 190 -16.36 -4.32 -4.45
N HIS A 191 -15.48 -4.56 -3.47
CA HIS A 191 -14.03 -4.55 -3.67
C HIS A 191 -13.33 -5.41 -2.61
N ALA A 192 -12.05 -5.69 -2.85
CA ALA A 192 -11.19 -6.39 -1.90
C ALA A 192 -9.84 -5.67 -1.73
N ASN A 193 -9.33 -5.63 -0.51
CA ASN A 193 -7.96 -5.23 -0.20
C ASN A 193 -7.22 -6.41 0.44
N LEU A 194 -6.10 -6.80 -0.16
CA LEU A 194 -5.29 -7.94 0.27
C LEU A 194 -4.01 -7.43 0.94
N ARG A 195 -3.71 -7.94 2.13
CA ARG A 195 -2.55 -7.58 2.93
C ARG A 195 -1.88 -8.82 3.49
N ILE A 196 -0.61 -8.67 3.86
CA ILE A 196 0.16 -9.74 4.47
C ILE A 196 0.39 -9.39 5.93
N ASP A 197 0.04 -10.31 6.81
CA ASP A 197 0.38 -10.28 8.23
C ASP A 197 1.51 -11.27 8.50
N ARG A 198 2.63 -10.77 9.03
CA ARG A 198 3.82 -11.56 9.38
C ARG A 198 3.92 -11.86 10.87
N THR A 199 2.98 -11.39 11.70
CA THR A 199 3.04 -11.48 13.18
C THR A 199 1.94 -12.34 13.78
N SER A 200 1.04 -12.90 12.96
CA SER A 200 -0.15 -13.69 13.34
C SER A 200 -1.21 -12.95 14.17
N SER A 201 -1.07 -11.63 14.35
CA SER A 201 -2.01 -10.85 15.17
C SER A 201 -3.42 -10.85 14.59
N SER A 202 -3.55 -10.86 13.27
CA SER A 202 -4.85 -10.92 12.60
C SER A 202 -5.56 -12.24 12.88
N ARG A 203 -4.81 -13.35 12.99
CA ARG A 203 -5.38 -14.66 13.30
C ARG A 203 -5.99 -14.68 14.70
N ALA A 204 -5.34 -14.07 15.68
CA ALA A 204 -5.90 -13.95 17.02
C ALA A 204 -7.21 -13.14 17.04
N LEU A 205 -7.32 -12.11 16.20
CA LEU A 205 -8.57 -11.34 16.04
C LEU A 205 -9.68 -12.18 15.38
N ASP A 206 -9.34 -12.95 14.35
CA ASP A 206 -10.27 -13.87 13.68
C ASP A 206 -10.77 -14.94 14.67
N GLU A 207 -9.86 -15.59 15.41
CA GLU A 207 -10.19 -16.62 16.40
C GLU A 207 -11.06 -16.11 17.57
N ALA A 208 -11.00 -14.80 17.87
CA ALA A 208 -11.80 -14.17 18.91
C ALA A 208 -13.22 -13.80 18.44
N ASP A 209 -13.46 -13.72 17.13
CA ASP A 209 -14.76 -13.38 16.56
C ASP A 209 -15.59 -14.67 16.33
N PRO A 210 -16.89 -14.69 16.69
CA PRO A 210 -17.73 -15.87 16.49
C PRO A 210 -18.08 -16.17 15.02
N LEU A 211 -17.82 -15.24 14.10
CA LEU A 211 -18.05 -15.37 12.67
C LEU A 211 -16.71 -15.45 11.92
N PRO A 212 -16.62 -16.05 10.71
CA PRO A 212 -15.36 -16.10 9.96
C PRO A 212 -14.79 -14.70 9.71
N GLY A 213 -13.54 -14.42 10.07
CA GLY A 213 -12.92 -13.11 9.99
C GLY A 213 -13.21 -12.21 11.20
N PHE A 214 -12.94 -10.91 11.10
CA PHE A 214 -13.24 -9.92 12.15
C PHE A 214 -13.64 -8.57 11.54
N ASP A 215 -14.08 -7.62 12.40
CA ASP A 215 -14.52 -6.29 11.98
C ASP A 215 -13.53 -5.60 11.01
N GLY A 216 -14.08 -5.03 9.93
CA GLY A 216 -13.32 -4.46 8.83
C GLY A 216 -12.93 -2.99 8.98
N ARG A 217 -13.38 -2.27 10.02
CA ARG A 217 -13.12 -0.81 10.14
C ARG A 217 -11.67 -0.50 10.47
N LEU A 218 -10.95 -1.49 11.00
CA LEU A 218 -9.54 -1.38 11.32
C LEU A 218 -8.78 -2.46 10.55
N MET A 219 -7.87 -2.00 9.69
CA MET A 219 -7.03 -2.87 8.90
C MET A 219 -5.85 -3.39 9.69
N THR A 220 -5.56 -4.68 9.54
CA THR A 220 -4.31 -5.29 10.00
C THR A 220 -3.47 -5.75 8.81
N GLY A 221 -2.21 -6.11 9.08
CA GLY A 221 -1.24 -6.43 8.05
C GLY A 221 -0.87 -5.22 7.19
N GLU A 222 0.06 -5.46 6.27
CA GLU A 222 0.61 -4.44 5.39
C GLU A 222 0.47 -4.83 3.91
N PHE A 223 0.37 -3.82 3.05
CA PHE A 223 0.61 -4.04 1.62
C PHE A 223 2.07 -4.46 1.45
N PRO A 224 2.36 -5.63 0.86
CA PRO A 224 3.71 -6.15 0.83
C PRO A 224 4.58 -5.28 -0.07
N ASP A 225 5.71 -4.83 0.46
CA ASP A 225 6.79 -4.19 -0.30
C ASP A 225 6.34 -3.00 -1.18
N GLY A 226 5.29 -2.27 -0.79
CA GLY A 226 4.76 -1.12 -1.55
C GLY A 226 3.91 -1.49 -2.77
N HIS A 227 3.35 -2.71 -2.80
CA HIS A 227 2.47 -3.18 -3.88
C HIS A 227 0.98 -2.97 -3.57
N PHE A 228 0.26 -2.36 -4.51
CA PHE A 228 -1.21 -2.36 -4.49
C PHE A 228 -1.74 -3.77 -4.73
N LEU A 229 -2.43 -4.32 -3.73
CA LEU A 229 -3.15 -5.58 -3.85
C LEU A 229 -4.66 -5.33 -3.62
N GLY A 230 -5.22 -4.43 -4.42
CA GLY A 230 -6.65 -4.18 -4.48
C GLY A 230 -7.31 -4.92 -5.63
N TRP A 231 -8.59 -5.22 -5.50
CA TRP A 231 -9.43 -5.73 -6.58
C TRP A 231 -10.75 -4.98 -6.62
N THR A 232 -11.15 -4.58 -7.82
CA THR A 232 -12.52 -4.15 -8.15
C THR A 232 -13.03 -4.85 -9.41
N PRO A 233 -14.36 -4.90 -9.61
CA PRO A 233 -14.98 -5.41 -10.83
C PRO A 233 -14.34 -4.87 -12.12
N GLY A 234 -13.77 -5.77 -12.92
CA GLY A 234 -13.16 -5.43 -14.22
C GLY A 234 -11.73 -4.91 -14.17
N GLN A 235 -11.13 -4.74 -12.98
CA GLN A 235 -9.72 -4.43 -12.83
C GLN A 235 -8.85 -5.56 -13.42
N LEU A 236 -7.78 -5.19 -14.13
CA LEU A 236 -6.83 -6.16 -14.66
C LEU A 236 -5.97 -6.74 -13.51
N PRO A 237 -5.76 -8.07 -13.47
CA PRO A 237 -4.95 -8.68 -12.43
C PRO A 237 -3.51 -8.16 -12.53
N PRO A 238 -2.87 -7.85 -11.39
CA PRO A 238 -1.52 -7.34 -11.36
C PRO A 238 -0.50 -8.44 -11.73
N LEU A 239 -0.05 -8.49 -12.99
CA LEU A 239 1.21 -9.15 -13.31
C LEU A 239 2.34 -8.12 -13.22
N LEU A 240 3.28 -8.38 -12.33
CA LEU A 240 4.40 -7.48 -12.07
C LEU A 240 5.46 -7.64 -13.16
N ALA A 241 6.09 -6.53 -13.54
CA ALA A 241 7.21 -6.56 -14.47
C ALA A 241 8.37 -7.41 -13.89
N PRO A 242 9.25 -7.99 -14.73
CA PRO A 242 10.42 -8.72 -14.25
C PRO A 242 11.24 -7.91 -13.24
N GLY A 243 11.66 -8.56 -12.15
CA GLY A 243 12.44 -7.92 -11.07
C GLY A 243 11.61 -7.11 -10.05
N MET A 244 10.27 -7.10 -10.15
CA MET A 244 9.36 -6.40 -9.22
C MET A 244 8.58 -7.36 -8.31
N ALA A 245 8.89 -8.66 -8.31
CA ALA A 245 8.21 -9.61 -7.43
C ALA A 245 8.45 -9.27 -5.96
N TRP A 246 7.44 -9.41 -5.10
CA TRP A 246 7.56 -9.08 -3.68
C TRP A 246 7.77 -10.33 -2.82
N ARG A 247 8.36 -10.15 -1.64
CA ARG A 247 8.79 -11.26 -0.78
C ARG A 247 7.63 -11.72 0.11
N LEU A 248 7.33 -13.02 0.06
CA LEU A 248 6.39 -13.70 0.93
C LEU A 248 7.13 -14.70 1.83
N ASP A 249 7.09 -14.46 3.14
CA ASP A 249 7.79 -15.26 4.14
C ASP A 249 6.94 -16.45 4.62
N PRO A 250 7.53 -17.58 5.02
CA PRO A 250 6.82 -18.66 5.71
C PRO A 250 5.99 -18.13 6.88
N THR A 251 4.95 -18.85 7.25
CA THR A 251 4.04 -18.52 8.37
C THR A 251 3.32 -17.17 8.25
N SER A 252 3.36 -16.51 7.09
CA SER A 252 2.56 -15.31 6.83
C SER A 252 1.08 -15.66 6.62
N ASP A 253 0.22 -14.77 7.09
CA ASP A 253 -1.22 -14.82 6.87
C ASP A 253 -1.64 -13.81 5.81
N LEU A 254 -2.56 -14.21 4.94
CA LEU A 254 -3.26 -13.29 4.04
C LEU A 254 -4.43 -12.69 4.80
N VAL A 255 -4.44 -11.36 4.95
CA VAL A 255 -5.58 -10.60 5.47
C VAL A 255 -6.32 -9.99 4.30
N MET A 256 -7.56 -10.41 4.11
CA MET A 256 -8.40 -10.00 3.01
C MET A 256 -9.60 -9.22 3.53
N GLN A 257 -9.56 -7.90 3.34
CA GLN A 257 -10.72 -7.06 3.62
C GLN A 257 -11.66 -7.10 2.43
N LEU A 258 -12.92 -7.44 2.66
CA LEU A 258 -13.99 -7.29 1.68
C LEU A 258 -14.93 -6.17 2.09
N HIS A 259 -15.28 -5.33 1.13
CA HIS A 259 -16.46 -4.47 1.21
C HIS A 259 -17.61 -5.18 0.51
N LEU A 260 -18.65 -5.49 1.27
CA LEU A 260 -19.80 -6.30 0.85
C LEU A 260 -21.04 -5.42 0.81
N HIS A 261 -21.72 -5.41 -0.34
CA HIS A 261 -23.01 -4.76 -0.50
C HIS A 261 -24.12 -5.54 0.21
N PRO A 262 -25.16 -4.86 0.70
CA PRO A 262 -26.36 -5.52 1.21
C PRO A 262 -27.02 -6.33 0.09
N ALA A 263 -27.67 -7.42 0.49
CA ALA A 263 -28.45 -8.26 -0.41
C ALA A 263 -29.89 -8.39 0.09
N ASP A 264 -30.84 -8.54 -0.83
CA ASP A 264 -32.27 -8.74 -0.50
C ASP A 264 -32.55 -10.12 0.11
N THR A 265 -31.64 -11.07 -0.14
CA THR A 265 -31.68 -12.45 0.38
C THR A 265 -30.31 -12.81 0.91
N PRO A 266 -30.18 -13.77 1.84
CA PRO A 266 -28.87 -14.16 2.33
C PRO A 266 -27.98 -14.66 1.18
N GLN A 267 -26.76 -14.14 1.08
CA GLN A 267 -25.81 -14.48 0.02
C GLN A 267 -24.51 -15.01 0.62
N ALA A 268 -24.11 -16.22 0.23
CA ALA A 268 -22.83 -16.79 0.62
C ALA A 268 -21.71 -16.22 -0.25
N VAL A 269 -20.56 -15.95 0.38
CA VAL A 269 -19.34 -15.43 -0.24
C VAL A 269 -18.18 -16.32 0.21
N GLN A 270 -17.45 -16.88 -0.77
CA GLN A 270 -16.28 -17.73 -0.52
C GLN A 270 -15.21 -17.47 -1.58
N PRO A 271 -14.38 -16.43 -1.39
CA PRO A 271 -13.40 -16.02 -2.37
C PRO A 271 -12.19 -16.97 -2.42
N SER A 272 -11.46 -16.91 -3.54
CA SER A 272 -10.18 -17.59 -3.72
C SER A 272 -9.15 -16.66 -4.35
N ILE A 273 -7.87 -16.88 -4.03
CA ILE A 273 -6.73 -16.10 -4.51
C ILE A 273 -5.73 -17.06 -5.15
N GLY A 274 -5.34 -16.75 -6.39
CA GLY A 274 -4.28 -17.41 -7.13
C GLY A 274 -2.99 -16.61 -6.98
N PHE A 275 -1.93 -17.26 -6.51
CA PHE A 275 -0.58 -16.71 -6.43
C PHE A 275 0.27 -17.24 -7.58
N PHE A 276 1.03 -16.34 -8.18
CA PHE A 276 2.02 -16.61 -9.22
C PHE A 276 3.39 -16.25 -8.66
N PHE A 277 4.34 -17.18 -8.72
CA PHE A 277 5.66 -17.00 -8.16
C PHE A 277 6.73 -16.77 -9.22
N SER A 278 7.83 -16.17 -8.79
CA SER A 278 9.06 -16.03 -9.55
C SER A 278 10.20 -16.72 -8.80
N ASP A 279 11.14 -17.26 -9.55
CA ASP A 279 12.41 -17.75 -9.01
C ASP A 279 13.42 -16.61 -8.75
N GLN A 280 13.10 -15.38 -9.17
CA GLN A 280 13.95 -14.22 -8.97
C GLN A 280 13.47 -13.36 -7.80
N ALA A 281 14.41 -13.01 -6.92
CA ALA A 281 14.20 -12.02 -5.88
C ALA A 281 13.91 -10.62 -6.48
N PRO A 282 13.22 -9.73 -5.75
CA PRO A 282 13.05 -8.33 -6.16
C PRO A 282 14.40 -7.67 -6.43
N GLN A 283 14.50 -7.02 -7.59
CA GLN A 283 15.61 -6.13 -7.91
C GLN A 283 15.25 -4.68 -7.59
N ARG A 284 13.96 -4.35 -7.63
CA ARG A 284 13.42 -3.04 -7.22
C ARG A 284 12.19 -3.22 -6.35
N THR A 285 12.10 -2.42 -5.31
CA THR A 285 10.99 -2.45 -4.36
C THR A 285 10.30 -1.08 -4.33
N PRO A 286 9.00 -1.00 -4.67
CA PRO A 286 8.29 0.26 -4.64
C PRO A 286 8.09 0.81 -3.23
N VAL A 287 7.69 2.08 -3.17
CA VAL A 287 7.17 2.75 -1.98
C VAL A 287 5.78 3.25 -2.29
N MET A 288 4.89 3.13 -1.31
CA MET A 288 3.56 3.69 -1.40
C MET A 288 3.54 5.07 -0.76
N LEU A 289 3.08 6.09 -1.49
CA LEU A 289 2.87 7.44 -0.97
C LEU A 289 1.36 7.74 -0.96
N ARG A 290 0.80 8.11 0.19
CA ARG A 290 -0.61 8.51 0.33
C ARG A 290 -0.72 10.01 0.58
N LEU A 291 -1.22 10.76 -0.40
CA LEU A 291 -1.62 12.14 -0.19
C LEU A 291 -3.09 12.18 0.20
N GLY A 292 -3.40 12.72 1.37
CA GLY A 292 -4.72 12.57 1.98
C GLY A 292 -5.01 13.62 3.04
N ARG A 293 -6.30 13.80 3.36
CA ARG A 293 -6.76 14.58 4.52
C ARG A 293 -7.79 13.79 5.31
N GLU A 294 -7.50 13.56 6.57
CA GLU A 294 -8.35 12.79 7.49
C GLU A 294 -9.15 13.67 8.46
N ASN A 295 -9.12 14.99 8.25
CA ASN A 295 -9.94 15.97 8.97
C ASN A 295 -11.13 16.51 8.14
N ILE A 296 -11.63 15.72 7.17
CA ILE A 296 -12.78 16.10 6.36
C ILE A 296 -13.97 16.41 7.27
N ASP A 297 -14.63 17.55 7.01
CA ASP A 297 -15.80 17.98 7.75
C ASP A 297 -16.70 18.86 6.88
N ILE A 298 -17.64 18.22 6.19
CA ILE A 298 -18.51 18.82 5.18
C ILE A 298 -19.85 19.19 5.82
N ALA A 299 -20.22 20.46 5.75
CA ALA A 299 -21.52 20.91 6.25
C ALA A 299 -22.68 20.28 5.45
N ALA A 300 -23.83 20.12 6.11
CA ALA A 300 -25.05 19.69 5.44
C ALA A 300 -25.39 20.67 4.31
N ALA A 301 -25.75 20.14 3.14
CA ALA A 301 -26.12 20.89 1.95
C ALA A 301 -25.00 21.73 1.28
N ASP A 302 -23.76 21.63 1.74
CA ASP A 302 -22.62 22.25 1.06
C ASP A 302 -22.40 21.61 -0.31
N SER A 303 -22.54 22.39 -1.39
CA SER A 303 -22.40 21.92 -2.75
C SER A 303 -20.95 21.93 -3.25
N HIS A 304 -20.02 22.51 -2.49
CA HIS A 304 -18.63 22.61 -2.90
C HIS A 304 -17.67 22.68 -1.71
N TYR A 305 -17.22 21.51 -1.27
CA TYR A 305 -16.14 21.36 -0.30
C TYR A 305 -14.87 20.86 -1.00
N GLU A 306 -13.70 21.24 -0.51
CA GLU A 306 -12.43 20.89 -1.12
C GLU A 306 -11.38 20.50 -0.07
N ILE A 307 -10.58 19.49 -0.41
CA ILE A 307 -9.34 19.18 0.31
C ILE A 307 -8.15 19.19 -0.63
N ASN A 308 -6.98 19.49 -0.06
CA ASN A 308 -5.71 19.46 -0.77
C ASN A 308 -4.61 18.90 0.15
N ASP A 309 -3.65 18.21 -0.45
CA ASP A 309 -2.41 17.78 0.21
C ASP A 309 -1.22 17.88 -0.74
N GLU A 310 -0.02 18.06 -0.18
CA GLU A 310 1.20 18.17 -0.97
C GLU A 310 2.41 17.52 -0.29
N TYR A 311 3.38 17.12 -1.11
CA TYR A 311 4.63 16.53 -0.65
C TYR A 311 5.76 16.81 -1.63
N VAL A 312 6.96 17.13 -1.13
CA VAL A 312 8.15 17.38 -1.95
C VAL A 312 9.07 16.17 -1.90
N LEU A 313 9.39 15.61 -3.07
CA LEU A 313 10.18 14.39 -3.17
C LEU A 313 11.64 14.60 -2.72
N PRO A 314 12.17 13.81 -1.75
CA PRO A 314 13.55 13.92 -1.28
C PRO A 314 14.55 13.21 -2.20
N VAL A 315 14.06 12.41 -3.15
CA VAL A 315 14.82 11.55 -4.07
C VAL A 315 14.14 11.51 -5.44
N ASP A 316 14.87 11.05 -6.45
CA ASP A 316 14.30 10.76 -7.77
C ASP A 316 13.43 9.49 -7.70
N VAL A 317 12.28 9.52 -8.37
CA VAL A 317 11.37 8.37 -8.45
C VAL A 317 10.75 8.24 -9.84
N ASP A 318 10.33 7.02 -10.19
CA ASP A 318 9.39 6.80 -11.28
C ASP A 318 8.02 6.40 -10.70
N VAL A 319 6.95 7.10 -11.06
CA VAL A 319 5.58 6.76 -10.64
C VAL A 319 5.07 5.64 -11.54
N TYR A 320 4.79 4.48 -10.94
CA TYR A 320 4.38 3.27 -11.65
C TYR A 320 2.86 3.09 -11.70
N GLY A 321 2.17 3.53 -10.65
CA GLY A 321 0.71 3.47 -10.59
C GLY A 321 0.13 4.51 -9.64
N VAL A 322 -1.15 4.80 -9.84
CA VAL A 322 -1.92 5.74 -9.03
C VAL A 322 -3.29 5.14 -8.71
N GLN A 323 -3.71 5.24 -7.46
CA GLN A 323 -5.02 4.80 -7.00
C GLN A 323 -5.69 5.95 -6.24
N PRO A 324 -6.65 6.65 -6.87
CA PRO A 324 -7.53 7.57 -6.15
C PRO A 324 -8.57 6.79 -5.33
N HIS A 325 -8.98 7.35 -4.19
CA HIS A 325 -10.02 6.82 -3.31
C HIS A 325 -10.79 7.97 -2.64
N ALA A 326 -12.12 7.92 -2.72
CA ALA A 326 -13.06 8.79 -2.02
C ALA A 326 -14.47 8.19 -2.07
N HIS A 327 -15.40 8.63 -1.23
CA HIS A 327 -16.73 8.06 -1.14
C HIS A 327 -17.76 8.77 -2.04
N TYR A 328 -19.05 8.65 -1.68
CA TYR A 328 -20.18 8.98 -2.55
C TYR A 328 -20.34 10.47 -2.90
N ARG A 329 -19.83 11.39 -2.07
CA ARG A 329 -20.01 12.83 -2.24
C ARG A 329 -18.88 13.47 -3.04
N ALA A 330 -17.75 12.79 -3.20
CA ALA A 330 -16.70 13.23 -4.10
C ALA A 330 -17.22 13.41 -5.54
N ARG A 331 -16.76 14.49 -6.17
CA ARG A 331 -17.13 14.92 -7.52
C ARG A 331 -15.96 14.87 -8.47
N SER A 332 -14.79 15.34 -8.03
CA SER A 332 -13.59 15.35 -8.86
C SER A 332 -12.35 15.04 -8.06
N VAL A 333 -11.36 14.48 -8.77
CA VAL A 333 -10.05 14.07 -8.24
C VAL A 333 -8.97 14.57 -9.18
N GLU A 334 -7.96 15.22 -8.63
CA GLU A 334 -6.78 15.64 -9.36
C GLU A 334 -5.50 15.24 -8.62
N GLY A 335 -4.55 14.70 -9.37
CA GLY A 335 -3.18 14.46 -8.93
C GLY A 335 -2.21 15.07 -9.91
N THR A 336 -1.28 15.91 -9.44
CA THR A 336 -0.28 16.57 -10.29
C THR A 336 1.11 16.59 -9.67
N ALA A 337 2.11 16.74 -10.52
CA ALA A 337 3.51 16.92 -10.14
C ALA A 337 4.04 18.23 -10.72
N THR A 338 4.64 19.08 -9.90
CA THR A 338 5.36 20.29 -10.34
C THR A 338 6.85 20.05 -10.17
N LEU A 339 7.58 19.99 -11.28
CA LEU A 339 9.01 19.74 -11.31
C LEU A 339 9.79 20.94 -10.75
N PRO A 340 11.08 20.78 -10.38
CA PRO A 340 11.91 21.87 -9.88
C PRO A 340 12.06 23.06 -10.85
N ASP A 341 11.89 22.83 -12.15
CA ASP A 341 11.92 23.85 -13.19
C ASP A 341 10.57 24.59 -13.37
N GLY A 342 9.55 24.22 -12.61
CA GLY A 342 8.19 24.75 -12.70
C GLY A 342 7.27 24.00 -13.67
N THR A 343 7.78 23.02 -14.43
CA THR A 343 6.97 22.22 -15.36
C THR A 343 5.91 21.42 -14.60
N ARG A 344 4.63 21.56 -14.97
CA ARG A 344 3.53 20.80 -14.39
C ARG A 344 3.19 19.57 -15.24
N LYS A 345 3.11 18.40 -14.60
CA LYS A 345 2.66 17.13 -15.18
C LYS A 345 1.36 16.67 -14.50
N TRP A 346 0.45 16.09 -15.28
CA TRP A 346 -0.70 15.38 -14.75
C TRP A 346 -0.29 13.97 -14.32
N LEU A 347 -0.72 13.57 -13.14
CA LEU A 347 -0.64 12.18 -12.67
C LEU A 347 -2.00 11.51 -12.85
N ILE A 348 -3.09 12.19 -12.49
CA ILE A 348 -4.45 11.74 -12.77
C ILE A 348 -5.42 12.93 -12.76
N SER A 349 -6.49 12.84 -13.54
CA SER A 349 -7.63 13.75 -13.44
C SER A 349 -8.93 12.99 -13.71
N ILE A 350 -9.88 13.06 -12.77
CA ILE A 350 -11.20 12.46 -12.85
C ILE A 350 -12.23 13.56 -12.54
N PRO A 351 -12.95 14.10 -13.54
CA PRO A 351 -13.89 15.20 -13.34
C PRO A 351 -15.29 14.75 -12.88
N ASP A 352 -15.59 13.45 -12.99
CA ASP A 352 -16.84 12.84 -12.49
C ASP A 352 -16.52 11.56 -11.73
N TRP A 353 -16.09 11.73 -10.48
CA TRP A 353 -15.83 10.63 -9.55
C TRP A 353 -17.07 9.78 -9.33
N ASP A 354 -16.87 8.47 -9.23
CA ASP A 354 -17.90 7.48 -8.99
C ASP A 354 -17.33 6.40 -8.09
N PHE A 355 -17.80 6.35 -6.85
CA PHE A 355 -17.32 5.41 -5.83
C PHE A 355 -17.44 3.93 -6.27
N ASN A 356 -18.37 3.62 -7.16
CA ASN A 356 -18.53 2.26 -7.69
C ASN A 356 -17.41 1.85 -8.66
N TRP A 357 -16.60 2.80 -9.14
CA TRP A 357 -15.57 2.61 -10.15
C TRP A 357 -14.22 3.14 -9.70
N GLN A 358 -13.65 2.40 -8.75
CA GLN A 358 -12.30 2.63 -8.24
C GLN A 358 -11.36 1.60 -8.89
N ASP A 359 -10.18 2.03 -9.32
CA ASP A 359 -9.23 1.16 -10.00
C ASP A 359 -7.80 1.58 -9.61
N VAL A 360 -6.86 0.66 -9.77
CA VAL A 360 -5.43 0.95 -9.69
C VAL A 360 -4.95 1.25 -11.11
N TYR A 361 -4.77 2.52 -11.43
CA TYR A 361 -4.35 2.95 -12.75
C TYR A 361 -2.83 2.83 -12.88
N ARG A 362 -2.38 1.85 -13.66
CA ARG A 362 -0.96 1.65 -13.98
C ARG A 362 -0.61 2.42 -15.24
N TYR A 363 0.49 3.17 -15.22
CA TYR A 363 0.91 3.89 -16.41
C TYR A 363 1.42 2.91 -17.48
N VAL A 364 1.17 3.26 -18.75
CA VAL A 364 1.81 2.55 -19.89
C VAL A 364 3.32 2.71 -19.80
N GLU A 365 3.77 3.94 -19.54
CA GLU A 365 5.17 4.28 -19.26
C GLU A 365 5.25 4.99 -17.90
N PRO A 366 6.07 4.51 -16.95
CA PRO A 366 6.21 5.15 -15.65
C PRO A 366 6.59 6.64 -15.76
N VAL A 367 5.97 7.49 -14.93
CA VAL A 367 6.21 8.93 -14.95
C VAL A 367 7.46 9.27 -14.14
N SER A 368 8.53 9.67 -14.82
CA SER A 368 9.78 10.05 -14.15
C SER A 368 9.71 11.43 -13.50
N LEU A 369 10.03 11.50 -12.20
CA LEU A 369 9.99 12.68 -11.37
C LEU A 369 11.34 12.87 -10.63
N PRO A 370 12.06 13.98 -10.86
CA PRO A 370 13.29 14.28 -10.14
C PRO A 370 13.02 14.69 -8.69
N ARG A 371 14.01 14.53 -7.82
CA ARG A 371 14.08 15.12 -6.48
C ARG A 371 13.71 16.60 -6.54
N GLY A 372 12.96 17.06 -5.53
CA GLY A 372 12.46 18.42 -5.43
C GLY A 372 11.13 18.63 -6.17
N THR A 373 10.64 17.65 -6.91
CA THR A 373 9.27 17.68 -7.47
C THR A 373 8.25 17.77 -6.35
N THR A 374 7.28 18.68 -6.46
CA THR A 374 6.12 18.78 -5.58
C THR A 374 4.96 17.97 -6.15
N LEU A 375 4.56 16.92 -5.44
CA LEU A 375 3.33 16.17 -5.66
C LEU A 375 2.16 16.90 -5.00
N ARG A 376 1.02 16.98 -5.69
CA ARG A 376 -0.20 17.61 -5.19
C ARG A 376 -1.42 16.77 -5.48
N MET A 377 -2.30 16.69 -4.48
CA MET A 377 -3.62 16.08 -4.55
C MET A 377 -4.68 17.16 -4.31
N ARG A 378 -5.80 17.11 -5.06
CA ARG A 378 -7.00 17.91 -4.83
C ARG A 378 -8.26 17.07 -5.06
N TYR A 379 -9.21 17.13 -4.13
CA TYR A 379 -10.53 16.52 -4.26
C TYR A 379 -11.61 17.55 -4.00
N THR A 380 -12.71 17.47 -4.73
CA THR A 380 -13.90 18.30 -4.50
C THR A 380 -15.11 17.44 -4.18
N TYR A 381 -15.99 17.90 -3.30
CA TYR A 381 -17.18 17.18 -2.84
C TYR A 381 -18.44 18.03 -2.97
N ASP A 382 -19.58 17.37 -3.16
CA ASP A 382 -20.92 17.96 -3.19
C ASP A 382 -21.83 17.16 -2.24
N ASN A 383 -22.08 17.74 -1.07
CA ASN A 383 -23.00 17.23 -0.04
C ASN A 383 -24.39 17.89 -0.14
N SER A 384 -24.76 18.43 -1.29
CA SER A 384 -26.11 18.95 -1.54
C SER A 384 -27.10 17.85 -1.92
N ALA A 385 -28.39 18.19 -1.90
CA ALA A 385 -29.45 17.29 -2.38
C ALA A 385 -29.42 17.10 -3.91
N ALA A 386 -28.71 17.99 -4.64
CA ALA A 386 -28.56 17.92 -6.09
C ALA A 386 -27.58 16.82 -6.51
N ASN A 387 -26.59 16.49 -5.68
CA ASN A 387 -25.73 15.33 -5.91
C ASN A 387 -26.52 14.04 -5.74
N ARG A 388 -26.92 13.43 -6.86
CA ARG A 388 -27.66 12.16 -6.88
C ARG A 388 -26.93 10.99 -6.21
N ARG A 389 -25.59 11.06 -6.07
CA ARG A 389 -24.78 10.05 -5.40
C ARG A 389 -24.76 10.23 -3.87
N ASN A 390 -25.10 11.41 -3.34
CA ASN A 390 -25.17 11.61 -1.90
C ASN A 390 -26.21 10.64 -1.28
N PRO A 391 -25.83 9.77 -0.32
CA PRO A 391 -26.73 8.77 0.25
C PRO A 391 -27.77 9.37 1.21
N ASP A 392 -27.52 10.56 1.76
CA ASP A 392 -28.43 11.20 2.72
C ASP A 392 -29.52 12.03 2.04
N ARG A 393 -30.78 11.76 2.41
CA ARG A 393 -31.94 12.59 2.05
C ARG A 393 -32.82 12.81 3.29
N PRO A 394 -32.85 14.01 3.89
CA PRO A 394 -32.11 15.24 3.52
C PRO A 394 -30.60 15.14 3.80
N PRO A 395 -29.73 15.95 3.16
CA PRO A 395 -28.30 15.97 3.44
C PRO A 395 -27.97 16.26 4.90
N LYS A 396 -26.93 15.61 5.43
CA LYS A 396 -26.44 15.77 6.80
C LYS A 396 -24.99 16.26 6.80
N ARG A 397 -24.49 16.70 7.96
CA ARG A 397 -23.07 16.98 8.13
C ARG A 397 -22.29 15.67 8.06
N VAL A 398 -21.15 15.66 7.37
CA VAL A 398 -20.36 14.45 7.05
C VAL A 398 -18.93 14.70 7.48
N ARG A 399 -18.28 13.70 8.07
CA ARG A 399 -16.89 13.77 8.51
C ARG A 399 -16.03 12.73 7.80
N TRP A 400 -14.73 12.80 8.02
CA TRP A 400 -13.85 11.71 7.65
C TRP A 400 -14.21 10.43 8.42
N GLY A 401 -14.28 9.31 7.71
CA GLY A 401 -14.56 8.01 8.31
C GLY A 401 -14.47 6.86 7.32
N GLN A 402 -14.53 5.64 7.86
CA GLN A 402 -14.33 4.39 7.11
C GLN A 402 -15.60 3.91 6.39
N ASN A 403 -16.78 4.40 6.77
CA ASN A 403 -18.02 3.97 6.14
C ASN A 403 -18.24 4.72 4.83
N SER A 404 -18.86 4.08 3.84
CA SER A 404 -19.08 4.72 2.54
C SER A 404 -20.03 5.91 2.59
N ASP A 405 -20.82 6.06 3.64
CA ASP A 405 -21.65 7.24 3.92
C ASP A 405 -20.95 8.34 4.73
N ASP A 406 -19.75 8.08 5.26
CA ASP A 406 -18.76 9.10 5.64
C ASP A 406 -18.05 9.67 4.39
N GLU A 407 -16.91 10.34 4.53
CA GLU A 407 -16.04 10.69 3.40
C GLU A 407 -14.56 10.38 3.59
N MET A 408 -13.87 10.25 2.46
CA MET A 408 -12.42 10.10 2.35
C MET A 408 -11.89 10.84 1.13
N GLY A 409 -10.58 11.02 1.07
CA GLY A 409 -9.92 11.55 -0.11
C GLY A 409 -8.43 11.26 -0.07
N ASP A 410 -8.05 10.13 -0.64
CA ASP A 410 -6.68 9.66 -0.70
C ASP A 410 -6.23 9.49 -2.15
N LEU A 411 -5.07 10.05 -2.47
CA LEU A 411 -4.36 9.77 -3.71
C LEU A 411 -3.13 8.95 -3.38
N TRP A 412 -3.22 7.65 -3.65
CA TRP A 412 -2.12 6.73 -3.46
C TRP A 412 -1.25 6.68 -4.72
N LEU A 413 0.06 6.78 -4.54
CA LEU A 413 1.07 6.71 -5.61
C LEU A 413 2.04 5.58 -5.31
N GLN A 414 2.12 4.61 -6.21
CA GLN A 414 3.17 3.61 -6.19
C GLN A 414 4.38 4.15 -6.93
N VAL A 415 5.45 4.44 -6.20
CA VAL A 415 6.67 5.02 -6.75
C VAL A 415 7.85 4.08 -6.64
N LEU A 416 8.76 4.15 -7.61
CA LEU A 416 9.99 3.37 -7.66
C LEU A 416 11.20 4.29 -7.46
N PRO A 417 11.84 4.25 -6.28
CA PRO A 417 13.12 4.93 -6.06
C PRO A 417 14.24 4.35 -6.93
N ARG A 418 15.26 5.16 -7.23
CA ARG A 418 16.42 4.74 -8.05
C ARG A 418 17.31 3.70 -7.38
N SER A 419 17.34 3.67 -6.05
CA SER A 419 18.17 2.77 -5.25
C SER A 419 17.48 2.39 -3.93
N ASP A 420 18.00 1.35 -3.26
CA ASP A 420 17.51 1.00 -1.91
C ASP A 420 17.81 2.10 -0.88
N ALA A 421 18.93 2.81 -1.02
CA ALA A 421 19.24 3.97 -0.19
C ALA A 421 18.19 5.09 -0.35
N ASP A 422 17.76 5.34 -1.59
CA ASP A 422 16.68 6.30 -1.86
C ASP A 422 15.34 5.83 -1.31
N ARG A 423 15.07 4.52 -1.37
CA ARG A 423 13.88 3.90 -0.78
C ARG A 423 13.81 4.11 0.73
N VAL A 424 14.91 3.82 1.44
CA VAL A 424 15.01 4.05 2.89
C VAL A 424 14.83 5.53 3.21
N ARG A 425 15.48 6.42 2.46
CA ARG A 425 15.36 7.87 2.64
C ARG A 425 13.92 8.36 2.44
N LEU A 426 13.28 7.93 1.35
CA LEU A 426 11.90 8.30 1.04
C LEU A 426 10.92 7.83 2.12
N ARG A 427 11.02 6.57 2.56
CA ARG A 427 10.16 6.04 3.63
C ARG A 427 10.37 6.76 4.96
N GLY A 428 11.62 7.05 5.31
CA GLY A 428 11.94 7.76 6.56
C GLY A 428 11.45 9.21 6.56
N ASP A 429 11.47 9.88 5.40
CA ASP A 429 10.99 11.25 5.24
C ASP A 429 9.45 11.34 5.16
N PHE A 430 8.83 10.43 4.41
CA PHE A 430 7.38 10.44 4.20
C PHE A 430 6.58 9.81 5.35
N GLY A 431 7.14 8.79 6.01
CA GLY A 431 6.47 8.02 7.07
C GLY A 431 5.86 8.88 8.19
N PRO A 432 6.62 9.82 8.80
CA PRO A 432 6.07 10.69 9.84
C PRO A 432 4.90 11.57 9.36
N LYS A 433 4.90 11.99 8.08
CA LYS A 433 3.80 12.77 7.50
C LYS A 433 2.53 11.95 7.46
N VAL A 434 2.57 10.73 6.92
CA VAL A 434 1.38 9.89 6.80
C VAL A 434 0.88 9.44 8.17
N MET A 435 1.78 9.09 9.10
CA MET A 435 1.39 8.74 10.48
C MET A 435 0.73 9.92 11.21
N ALA A 436 1.19 11.15 10.98
CA ALA A 436 0.56 12.33 11.56
C ALA A 436 -0.85 12.56 11.00
N GLU A 437 -1.09 12.20 9.74
CA GLU A 437 -2.42 12.24 9.14
C GLU A 437 -3.30 11.08 9.67
N ASP A 438 -2.77 9.85 9.77
CA ASP A 438 -3.47 8.70 10.38
C ASP A 438 -3.95 9.03 11.81
N ALA A 439 -3.11 9.73 12.59
CA ALA A 439 -3.49 10.18 13.93
C ALA A 439 -4.74 11.07 13.90
N VAL A 440 -4.88 11.93 12.89
CA VAL A 440 -6.04 12.82 12.74
C VAL A 440 -7.30 12.03 12.39
N GLY A 441 -7.21 11.01 11.54
CA GLY A 441 -8.37 10.16 11.27
C GLY A 441 -8.80 9.35 12.48
N TYR A 442 -7.86 8.78 13.24
CA TYR A 442 -8.22 8.10 14.49
C TYR A 442 -8.97 9.03 15.46
N GLU A 443 -8.57 10.29 15.56
CA GLU A 443 -9.29 11.29 16.37
C GLU A 443 -10.67 11.61 15.80
N SER A 444 -10.83 11.67 14.47
CA SER A 444 -12.14 11.84 13.82
C SER A 444 -13.07 10.66 14.10
N MET A 445 -12.55 9.42 14.03
CA MET A 445 -13.31 8.21 14.35
C MET A 445 -13.69 8.17 15.84
N LEU A 446 -12.76 8.52 16.75
CA LEU A 446 -13.04 8.61 18.18
C LEU A 446 -14.06 9.71 18.52
N ALA A 447 -14.10 10.79 17.75
CA ALA A 447 -15.15 11.80 17.95
C ALA A 447 -16.55 11.28 17.58
N ALA A 448 -16.65 10.25 16.74
CA ALA A 448 -17.90 9.56 16.42
C ALA A 448 -18.20 8.38 17.36
N ASP A 449 -17.16 7.69 17.83
CA ASP A 449 -17.25 6.52 18.71
C ASP A 449 -16.22 6.60 19.86
N PRO A 450 -16.48 7.44 20.88
CA PRO A 450 -15.52 7.74 21.96
C PRO A 450 -15.34 6.58 22.95
N ASP A 451 -16.22 5.58 22.93
CA ASP A 451 -16.17 4.44 23.86
C ASP A 451 -15.50 3.21 23.21
N SER A 452 -14.84 3.38 22.07
CA SER A 452 -14.13 2.32 21.38
C SER A 452 -12.70 2.14 21.91
N ALA A 453 -12.52 1.14 22.78
CA ALA A 453 -11.20 0.77 23.31
C ALA A 453 -10.17 0.52 22.19
N ARG A 454 -10.57 -0.19 21.13
CA ARG A 454 -9.72 -0.51 19.98
C ARG A 454 -9.27 0.73 19.20
N LEU A 455 -10.12 1.74 19.04
CA LEU A 455 -9.72 3.00 18.39
C LEU A 455 -8.75 3.79 19.28
N HIS A 456 -8.97 3.80 20.59
CA HIS A 456 -8.02 4.40 21.52
C HIS A 456 -6.65 3.72 21.46
N GLU A 457 -6.60 2.39 21.41
CA GLU A 457 -5.34 1.64 21.26
C GLU A 457 -4.62 1.96 19.94
N ALA A 458 -5.37 1.99 18.82
CA ALA A 458 -4.80 2.31 17.52
C ALA A 458 -4.26 3.75 17.47
N ALA A 459 -5.00 4.72 18.01
CA ALA A 459 -4.55 6.11 18.15
C ALA A 459 -3.27 6.19 19.00
N ALA A 460 -3.22 5.47 20.13
CA ALA A 460 -2.05 5.44 21.01
C ALA A 460 -0.81 4.88 20.30
N ALA A 461 -0.94 3.78 19.56
CA ALA A 461 0.16 3.16 18.83
C ALA A 461 0.77 4.13 17.78
N ILE A 462 -0.08 4.89 17.08
CA ILE A 462 0.38 5.93 16.16
C ILE A 462 1.08 7.07 16.91
N TYR A 463 0.51 7.56 18.02
CA TYR A 463 1.14 8.61 18.80
C TYR A 463 2.49 8.20 19.41
N LEU A 464 2.64 6.94 19.83
CA LEU A 464 3.94 6.39 20.26
C LEU A 464 4.95 6.40 19.11
N SER A 465 4.53 5.99 17.91
CA SER A 465 5.38 5.99 16.72
C SER A 465 5.82 7.40 16.31
N LEU A 466 4.97 8.42 16.57
CA LEU A 466 5.27 9.84 16.38
C LEU A 466 6.07 10.46 17.54
N GLY A 467 6.38 9.71 18.61
CA GLY A 467 7.06 10.21 19.80
C GLY A 467 6.22 11.17 20.65
N ARG A 468 4.89 11.18 20.49
CA ARG A 468 3.94 12.02 21.25
C ARG A 468 3.38 11.24 22.45
N THR A 469 4.26 10.90 23.39
CA THR A 469 3.94 10.01 24.52
C THR A 469 2.77 10.52 25.37
N ASP A 470 2.67 11.82 25.61
CA ASP A 470 1.55 12.41 26.38
C ASP A 470 0.18 12.07 25.79
N ARG A 471 0.03 12.20 24.46
CA ARG A 471 -1.22 11.85 23.77
C ARG A 471 -1.46 10.35 23.79
N ALA A 472 -0.41 9.55 23.53
CA ALA A 472 -0.52 8.11 23.60
C ALA A 472 -1.02 7.64 24.97
N MET A 473 -0.45 8.16 26.06
CA MET A 473 -0.89 7.84 27.42
C MET A 473 -2.36 8.20 27.67
N ALA A 474 -2.82 9.36 27.20
CA ALA A 474 -4.23 9.73 27.34
C ALA A 474 -5.20 8.74 26.66
N HIS A 475 -4.85 8.26 25.46
CA HIS A 475 -5.66 7.23 24.79
C HIS A 475 -5.50 5.86 25.45
N LEU A 476 -4.31 5.48 25.93
CA LEU A 476 -4.12 4.20 26.63
C LEU A 476 -4.89 4.15 27.95
N ASP A 477 -4.94 5.26 28.68
CA ASP A 477 -5.76 5.37 29.89
C ASP A 477 -7.25 5.24 29.56
N ALA A 478 -7.70 5.79 28.43
CA ALA A 478 -9.07 5.59 27.95
C ALA A 478 -9.34 4.14 27.55
N ALA A 479 -8.45 3.52 26.78
CA ALA A 479 -8.53 2.13 26.39
C ALA A 479 -8.62 1.21 27.62
N LEU A 480 -7.75 1.39 28.62
CA LEU A 480 -7.76 0.56 29.84
C LEU A 480 -8.94 0.83 30.77
N ARG A 481 -9.59 2.01 30.69
CA ARG A 481 -10.87 2.25 31.37
C ARG A 481 -12.02 1.49 30.72
N LEU A 482 -12.02 1.40 29.38
CA LEU A 482 -13.05 0.74 28.58
C LEU A 482 -12.85 -0.79 28.57
N ASP A 483 -11.61 -1.25 28.46
CA ASP A 483 -11.18 -2.63 28.55
C ASP A 483 -9.96 -2.79 29.48
N PRO A 484 -10.19 -3.06 30.78
CA PRO A 484 -9.12 -3.28 31.75
C PRO A 484 -8.27 -4.54 31.54
N GLN A 485 -8.70 -5.44 30.63
CA GLN A 485 -8.02 -6.69 30.29
C GLN A 485 -7.33 -6.63 28.91
N SER A 486 -7.25 -5.45 28.28
CA SER A 486 -6.55 -5.30 27.01
C SER A 486 -5.05 -5.58 27.17
N VAL A 487 -4.58 -6.60 26.43
CA VAL A 487 -3.15 -6.97 26.35
C VAL A 487 -2.37 -5.87 25.63
N GLU A 488 -2.87 -5.40 24.49
CA GLU A 488 -2.23 -4.39 23.64
C GLU A 488 -2.13 -3.04 24.36
N ALA A 489 -3.16 -2.61 25.10
CA ALA A 489 -3.08 -1.38 25.86
C ALA A 489 -2.03 -1.47 26.98
N ASN A 490 -1.98 -2.58 27.74
CA ASN A 490 -0.94 -2.78 28.76
C ASN A 490 0.46 -2.82 28.13
N TYR A 491 0.62 -3.50 27.00
CA TYR A 491 1.89 -3.54 26.26
C TYR A 491 2.33 -2.13 25.81
N ASN A 492 1.43 -1.34 25.23
CA ASN A 492 1.71 0.00 24.75
C ASN A 492 1.97 1.01 25.88
N VAL A 493 1.32 0.87 27.05
CA VAL A 493 1.71 1.63 28.26
C VAL A 493 3.13 1.28 28.68
N GLY A 494 3.48 0.00 28.67
CA GLY A 494 4.85 -0.47 28.91
C GLY A 494 5.87 0.21 27.98
N LEU A 495 5.57 0.32 26.68
CA LEU A 495 6.41 1.02 25.70
C LEU A 495 6.52 2.52 25.99
N ALA A 496 5.39 3.19 26.27
CA ALA A 496 5.34 4.62 26.58
C ALA A 496 6.23 4.96 27.79
N LEU A 497 6.07 4.21 28.87
CA LEU A 497 6.84 4.38 30.10
C LEU A 497 8.34 4.07 29.91
N ALA A 498 8.67 3.09 29.07
CA ALA A 498 10.06 2.80 28.72
C ALA A 498 10.72 3.97 27.99
N ALA A 499 10.00 4.62 27.06
CA ALA A 499 10.48 5.80 26.34
C ALA A 499 10.72 6.99 27.30
N GLU A 500 9.90 7.13 28.35
CA GLU A 500 10.07 8.11 29.43
C GLU A 500 11.12 7.71 30.48
N ARG A 501 11.81 6.57 30.32
CA ARG A 501 12.78 6.01 31.28
C ARG A 501 12.16 5.63 32.64
N ARG A 502 10.84 5.48 32.72
CA ARG A 502 10.09 4.98 33.90
C ARG A 502 10.10 3.46 33.93
N LEU A 503 11.30 2.91 34.07
CA LEU A 503 11.57 1.48 33.85
C LEU A 503 10.78 0.55 34.80
N ALA A 504 10.58 0.96 36.06
CA ALA A 504 9.84 0.16 37.05
C ALA A 504 8.38 -0.06 36.64
N GLU A 505 7.69 1.02 36.33
CA GLU A 505 6.28 1.00 35.90
C GLU A 505 6.13 0.32 34.54
N SER A 506 7.08 0.55 33.62
CA SER A 506 7.12 -0.16 32.34
C SER A 506 7.17 -1.69 32.51
N ALA A 507 8.02 -2.19 33.41
CA ALA A 507 8.12 -3.62 33.70
C ALA A 507 6.83 -4.20 34.28
N GLU A 508 6.10 -3.44 35.12
CA GLU A 508 4.81 -3.84 35.67
C GLU A 508 3.76 -4.04 34.56
N HIS A 509 3.65 -3.07 33.65
CA HIS A 509 2.69 -3.14 32.54
C HIS A 509 3.01 -4.26 31.55
N PHE A 510 4.28 -4.50 31.22
CA PHE A 510 4.65 -5.68 30.43
C PHE A 510 4.34 -6.99 31.16
N THR A 511 4.55 -7.04 32.48
CA THR A 511 4.20 -8.21 33.29
C THR A 511 2.69 -8.45 33.28
N ARG A 512 1.88 -7.40 33.33
CA ARG A 512 0.41 -7.49 33.23
C ARG A 512 -0.04 -7.98 31.86
N ALA A 513 0.54 -7.47 30.77
CA ALA A 513 0.29 -7.99 29.42
C ALA A 513 0.62 -9.49 29.33
N LEU A 514 1.74 -9.93 29.93
CA LEU A 514 2.14 -11.35 29.95
C LEU A 514 1.29 -12.23 30.89
N ALA A 515 0.67 -11.65 31.92
CA ALA A 515 -0.28 -12.36 32.77
C ALA A 515 -1.58 -12.66 32.02
N LEU A 516 -1.99 -11.75 31.12
CA LEU A 516 -3.15 -11.90 30.26
C LEU A 516 -2.85 -12.81 29.04
N GLN A 517 -1.67 -12.65 28.44
CA GLN A 517 -1.22 -13.43 27.29
C GLN A 517 0.25 -13.91 27.49
N PRO A 518 0.46 -15.12 28.04
CA PRO A 518 1.80 -15.61 28.36
C PRO A 518 2.74 -15.85 27.16
N ASP A 519 2.21 -16.03 25.96
CA ASP A 519 3.00 -16.28 24.74
C ASP A 519 3.33 -15.00 23.94
N HIS A 520 3.00 -13.82 24.47
CA HIS A 520 3.24 -12.54 23.79
C HIS A 520 4.74 -12.20 23.68
N VAL A 521 5.36 -12.59 22.56
CA VAL A 521 6.81 -12.48 22.33
C VAL A 521 7.33 -11.05 22.48
N ALA A 522 6.68 -10.05 21.88
CA ALA A 522 7.16 -8.67 21.93
C ALA A 522 7.18 -8.08 23.35
N ALA A 523 6.16 -8.37 24.18
CA ALA A 523 6.13 -8.01 25.59
C ALA A 523 7.28 -8.68 26.37
N ARG A 524 7.59 -9.95 26.12
CA ARG A 524 8.75 -10.63 26.73
C ARG A 524 10.07 -9.99 26.35
N VAL A 525 10.26 -9.66 25.06
CA VAL A 525 11.49 -9.03 24.56
C VAL A 525 11.67 -7.64 25.18
N ASN A 526 10.61 -6.84 25.23
CA ASN A 526 10.67 -5.49 25.80
C ASN A 526 10.81 -5.51 27.32
N LEU A 527 10.14 -6.43 28.03
CA LEU A 527 10.36 -6.65 29.46
C LEU A 527 11.82 -7.05 29.73
N GLY A 528 12.37 -7.97 28.93
CA GLY A 528 13.78 -8.35 29.02
C GLY A 528 14.72 -7.15 28.83
N ALA A 529 14.45 -6.28 27.86
CA ALA A 529 15.23 -5.05 27.63
C ALA A 529 15.14 -4.07 28.82
N VAL A 530 13.93 -3.87 29.38
CA VAL A 530 13.70 -3.01 30.55
C VAL A 530 14.39 -3.57 31.80
N LEU A 531 14.26 -4.87 32.08
CA LEU A 531 14.95 -5.55 33.20
C LEU A 531 16.47 -5.42 33.09
N ARG A 532 17.02 -5.54 31.87
CA ARG A 532 18.45 -5.31 31.62
C ARG A 532 18.85 -3.87 31.95
N ALA A 533 18.05 -2.89 31.53
CA ALA A 533 18.28 -1.48 31.83
C ALA A 533 18.16 -1.16 33.34
N GLN A 534 17.41 -1.96 34.10
CA GLN A 534 17.34 -1.90 35.57
C GLN A 534 18.48 -2.63 36.28
N GLY A 535 19.36 -3.33 35.56
CA GLY A 535 20.42 -4.17 36.15
C GLY A 535 19.93 -5.55 36.63
N ARG A 536 18.67 -5.90 36.39
CA ARG A 536 18.05 -7.20 36.73
C ARG A 536 18.35 -8.23 35.65
N PHE A 537 19.63 -8.56 35.49
CA PHE A 537 20.13 -9.34 34.36
C PHE A 537 19.64 -10.79 34.33
N ASP A 538 19.54 -11.46 35.48
CA ASP A 538 19.11 -12.86 35.53
C ASP A 538 17.64 -13.00 35.08
N GLU A 539 16.77 -12.09 35.53
CA GLU A 539 15.36 -12.03 35.11
C GLU A 539 15.22 -11.63 33.63
N SER A 540 16.06 -10.71 33.16
CA SER A 540 16.15 -10.37 31.74
C SER A 540 16.46 -11.60 30.88
N ILE A 541 17.47 -12.39 31.26
CA ILE A 541 17.86 -13.63 30.57
C ILE A 541 16.71 -14.63 30.55
N GLU A 542 15.98 -14.77 31.66
CA GLU A 542 14.81 -15.66 31.74
C GLU A 542 13.74 -15.27 30.72
N GLN A 543 13.32 -14.00 30.70
CA GLN A 543 12.29 -13.52 29.78
C GLN A 543 12.70 -13.66 28.32
N LEU A 544 13.97 -13.37 27.99
CA LEU A 544 14.48 -13.44 26.63
C LEU A 544 14.63 -14.89 26.14
N ARG A 545 15.05 -15.82 27.02
CA ARG A 545 15.03 -17.26 26.70
C ARG A 545 13.61 -17.78 26.53
N ALA A 546 12.65 -17.30 27.33
CA ALA A 546 11.24 -17.65 27.14
C ALA A 546 10.70 -17.16 25.79
N ALA A 547 11.04 -15.93 25.38
CA ALA A 547 10.71 -15.42 24.05
C ALA A 547 11.30 -16.30 22.92
N LEU A 548 12.57 -16.71 23.05
CA LEU A 548 13.27 -17.56 22.07
C LEU A 548 12.77 -19.01 22.03
N LYS A 549 12.09 -19.49 23.07
CA LYS A 549 11.39 -20.79 23.02
C LYS A 549 10.15 -20.74 22.11
N ILE A 550 9.52 -19.56 21.99
CA ILE A 550 8.33 -19.34 21.17
C ILE A 550 8.75 -18.99 19.74
N ASP A 551 9.67 -18.01 19.59
CA ASP A 551 10.25 -17.61 18.31
C ASP A 551 11.79 -17.68 18.39
N ALA A 552 12.34 -18.81 17.98
CA ALA A 552 13.78 -19.05 17.98
C ALA A 552 14.55 -18.15 16.98
N SER A 553 13.87 -17.54 16.01
CA SER A 553 14.48 -16.68 15.00
C SER A 553 14.56 -15.20 15.42
N ASN A 554 13.95 -14.84 16.56
CA ASN A 554 13.79 -13.46 16.99
C ASN A 554 15.11 -12.71 17.23
N ALA A 555 15.56 -11.93 16.25
CA ALA A 555 16.85 -11.24 16.33
C ALA A 555 16.92 -10.17 17.44
N ALA A 556 15.80 -9.55 17.80
CA ALA A 556 15.75 -8.57 18.89
C ALA A 556 15.92 -9.25 20.25
N ALA A 557 15.26 -10.40 20.47
CA ALA A 557 15.43 -11.21 21.67
C ALA A 557 16.90 -11.67 21.83
N ARG A 558 17.52 -12.17 20.75
CA ARG A 558 18.93 -12.58 20.75
C ARG A 558 19.88 -11.43 21.05
N THR A 559 19.64 -10.26 20.46
CA THR A 559 20.44 -9.05 20.71
C THR A 559 20.38 -8.63 22.17
N ASN A 560 19.17 -8.56 22.74
CA ASN A 560 18.97 -8.22 24.15
C ASN A 560 19.56 -9.29 25.08
N LEU A 561 19.47 -10.58 24.72
CA LEU A 561 20.01 -11.68 25.50
C LEU A 561 21.53 -11.59 25.55
N ALA A 562 22.16 -11.38 24.40
CA ALA A 562 23.61 -11.16 24.30
C ALA A 562 24.05 -9.98 25.18
N GLY A 563 23.30 -8.86 25.15
CA GLY A 563 23.57 -7.71 26.02
C GLY A 563 23.47 -8.05 27.52
N ALA A 564 22.48 -8.84 27.93
CA ALA A 564 22.33 -9.27 29.32
C ALA A 564 23.43 -10.26 29.76
N LEU A 565 23.83 -11.17 28.87
CA LEU A 565 24.93 -12.12 29.09
C LEU A 565 26.28 -11.41 29.25
N VAL A 566 26.57 -10.38 28.44
CA VAL A 566 27.76 -9.53 28.63
C VAL A 566 27.77 -8.92 30.03
N SER A 567 26.65 -8.38 30.50
CA SER A 567 26.56 -7.80 31.84
C SER A 567 26.76 -8.81 32.98
N ARG A 568 26.56 -10.11 32.70
CA ARG A 568 26.85 -11.22 33.64
C ARG A 568 28.26 -11.78 33.53
N GLY A 569 29.05 -11.30 32.57
CA GLY A 569 30.38 -11.86 32.28
C GLY A 569 30.33 -13.17 31.48
N GLN A 570 29.21 -13.52 30.87
CA GLN A 570 29.07 -14.70 30.00
C GLN A 570 29.37 -14.31 28.55
N VAL A 571 30.62 -13.90 28.29
CA VAL A 571 31.02 -13.25 27.04
C VAL A 571 30.95 -14.20 25.85
N ARG A 572 31.36 -15.46 26.02
CA ARG A 572 31.30 -16.46 24.92
C ARG A 572 29.87 -16.75 24.47
N ASP A 573 28.95 -16.92 25.43
CA ASP A 573 27.53 -17.12 25.12
C ASP A 573 26.92 -15.90 24.44
N ALA A 574 27.27 -14.69 24.89
CA ALA A 574 26.83 -13.45 24.25
C ALA A 574 27.28 -13.35 22.78
N MET A 575 28.52 -13.76 22.47
CA MET A 575 29.01 -13.77 21.09
C MET A 575 28.22 -14.74 20.21
N ALA A 576 27.85 -15.91 20.73
CA ALA A 576 27.03 -16.88 20.00
C ALA A 576 25.64 -16.31 19.68
N GLU A 577 25.04 -15.58 20.62
CA GLU A 577 23.75 -14.92 20.42
C GLU A 577 23.82 -13.74 19.43
N TYR A 578 24.86 -12.89 19.50
CA TYR A 578 25.07 -11.84 18.50
C TYR A 578 25.25 -12.42 17.09
N ARG A 579 26.02 -13.50 16.94
CA ARG A 579 26.19 -14.19 15.65
C ARG A 579 24.87 -14.76 15.14
N SER A 580 24.07 -15.35 16.02
CA SER A 580 22.75 -15.88 15.66
C SER A 580 21.77 -14.77 15.24
N ALA A 581 21.79 -13.62 15.93
CA ALA A 581 21.02 -12.45 15.52
C ALA A 581 21.43 -11.95 14.12
N LEU A 582 22.73 -11.91 13.84
CA LEU A 582 23.29 -11.49 12.55
C LEU A 582 23.08 -12.50 11.43
N ALA A 583 22.92 -13.78 11.75
CA ALA A 583 22.55 -14.80 10.78
C ALA A 583 21.13 -14.59 10.24
N THR A 584 20.20 -14.17 11.11
CA THR A 584 18.82 -13.84 10.70
C THR A 584 18.71 -12.44 10.09
N ARG A 585 19.31 -11.43 10.71
CA ARG A 585 19.29 -10.02 10.24
C ARG A 585 20.71 -9.46 10.24
N PRO A 586 21.40 -9.45 9.09
CA PRO A 586 22.83 -9.18 9.03
C PRO A 586 23.17 -7.67 9.03
N ASP A 587 22.17 -6.80 9.06
CA ASP A 587 22.23 -5.34 9.04
C ASP A 587 21.98 -4.69 10.41
N LEU A 588 21.93 -5.48 11.49
CA LEU A 588 21.71 -4.95 12.84
C LEU A 588 22.96 -4.27 13.41
N ILE A 589 22.87 -2.95 13.61
CA ILE A 589 23.98 -2.12 14.10
C ILE A 589 24.46 -2.54 15.50
N GLU A 590 23.55 -2.77 16.45
CA GLU A 590 23.93 -3.10 17.83
C GLU A 590 24.69 -4.44 17.94
N PRO A 591 24.23 -5.55 17.35
CA PRO A 591 25.01 -6.78 17.26
C PRO A 591 26.35 -6.64 16.54
N LEU A 592 26.39 -5.93 15.39
CA LEU A 592 27.63 -5.70 14.65
C LEU A 592 28.67 -4.99 15.53
N THR A 593 28.26 -3.87 16.14
CA THR A 593 29.14 -3.07 16.99
C THR A 593 29.53 -3.80 18.28
N SER A 594 28.60 -4.50 18.93
CA SER A 594 28.88 -5.19 20.19
C SER A 594 29.80 -6.40 20.00
N LEU A 595 29.57 -7.20 18.95
CA LEU A 595 30.46 -8.32 18.62
C LEU A 595 31.84 -7.82 18.18
N ALA A 596 31.92 -6.79 17.34
CA ALA A 596 33.18 -6.18 16.95
C ALA A 596 33.96 -5.63 18.16
N TRP A 597 33.28 -4.97 19.09
CA TRP A 597 33.87 -4.49 20.33
C TRP A 597 34.50 -5.63 21.12
N ILE A 598 33.75 -6.70 21.39
CA ILE A 598 34.24 -7.86 22.13
C ILE A 598 35.49 -8.46 21.46
N LEU A 599 35.43 -8.67 20.14
CA LEU A 599 36.53 -9.25 19.37
C LEU A 599 37.77 -8.34 19.29
N ALA A 600 37.61 -7.03 19.44
CA ALA A 600 38.71 -6.07 19.44
C ALA A 600 39.33 -5.86 20.83
N THR A 601 38.48 -5.76 21.87
CA THR A 601 38.85 -5.19 23.16
C THR A 601 38.88 -6.18 24.31
N SER A 602 38.39 -7.43 24.14
CA SER A 602 38.39 -8.43 25.22
C SER A 602 39.79 -8.58 25.85
N PRO A 603 39.90 -8.69 27.19
CA PRO A 603 41.17 -8.92 27.87
C PRO A 603 41.70 -10.33 27.59
N ASP A 604 40.82 -11.29 27.29
CA ASP A 604 41.18 -12.65 26.90
C ASP A 604 41.69 -12.70 25.44
N ALA A 605 42.95 -13.13 25.27
CA ALA A 605 43.56 -13.30 23.96
C ALA A 605 42.85 -14.35 23.09
N ALA A 606 42.25 -15.36 23.70
CA ALA A 606 41.55 -16.42 22.98
C ALA A 606 40.26 -15.92 22.32
N ILE A 607 39.65 -14.85 22.84
CA ILE A 607 38.44 -14.22 22.30
C ILE A 607 38.77 -13.27 21.15
N ARG A 608 39.89 -12.53 21.24
CA ARG A 608 40.20 -11.49 20.26
C ARG A 608 40.35 -12.01 18.82
N ARG A 609 39.70 -11.36 17.86
CA ARG A 609 39.82 -11.62 16.41
C ARG A 609 39.87 -10.28 15.65
N PRO A 610 41.03 -9.60 15.58
CA PRO A 610 41.11 -8.23 15.05
C PRO A 610 40.60 -8.07 13.61
N ALA A 611 40.88 -9.03 12.72
CA ALA A 611 40.42 -8.97 11.34
C ALA A 611 38.88 -9.03 11.22
N GLU A 612 38.25 -9.94 11.97
CA GLU A 612 36.78 -10.07 12.04
C GLU A 612 36.15 -8.82 12.67
N ALA A 613 36.77 -8.27 13.72
CA ALA A 613 36.32 -7.03 14.36
C ALA A 613 36.27 -5.85 13.39
N VAL A 614 37.31 -5.68 12.55
CA VAL A 614 37.35 -4.62 11.52
C VAL A 614 36.23 -4.82 10.49
N GLN A 615 36.02 -6.04 10.00
CA GLN A 615 34.97 -6.33 9.03
C GLN A 615 33.57 -5.97 9.56
N LEU A 616 33.26 -6.39 10.78
CA LEU A 616 31.96 -6.11 11.42
C LEU A 616 31.78 -4.61 11.70
N ALA A 617 32.81 -3.94 12.20
CA ALA A 617 32.75 -2.51 12.52
C ALA A 617 32.68 -1.61 11.27
N GLU A 618 33.38 -1.95 10.18
CA GLU A 618 33.25 -1.24 8.89
C GLU A 618 31.84 -1.37 8.34
N ARG A 619 31.24 -2.56 8.46
CA ARG A 619 29.86 -2.78 8.04
C ARG A 619 28.87 -1.94 8.85
N ALA A 620 29.02 -1.87 10.17
CA ALA A 620 28.19 -1.01 11.02
C ALA A 620 28.38 0.49 10.69
N ALA A 621 29.63 0.91 10.47
CA ALA A 621 29.93 2.29 10.09
C ALA A 621 29.34 2.65 8.72
N ALA A 622 29.36 1.72 7.75
CA ALA A 622 28.75 1.91 6.44
C ALA A 622 27.23 2.04 6.53
N LEU A 623 26.56 1.14 7.26
CA LEU A 623 25.10 1.16 7.44
C LEU A 623 24.59 2.44 8.12
N THR A 624 25.44 3.10 8.90
CA THR A 624 25.11 4.38 9.57
C THR A 624 25.60 5.60 8.78
N ASN A 625 26.08 5.43 7.55
CA ASN A 625 26.74 6.47 6.76
C ASN A 625 27.83 7.21 7.56
N ARG A 626 28.53 6.48 8.44
CA ARG A 626 29.55 7.00 9.35
C ARG A 626 29.04 8.15 10.22
N ALA A 627 27.75 8.15 10.56
CA ALA A 627 27.09 9.16 11.39
C ALA A 627 26.75 8.67 12.81
N ASP A 628 27.02 7.41 13.13
CA ASP A 628 26.84 6.86 14.47
C ASP A 628 28.14 6.87 15.29
N LEU A 629 28.06 7.44 16.50
CA LEU A 629 29.20 7.61 17.39
C LEU A 629 29.78 6.26 17.84
N ARG A 630 28.91 5.33 18.24
CA ARG A 630 29.31 4.02 18.80
C ARG A 630 29.93 3.14 17.71
N ALA A 631 29.37 3.17 16.50
CA ALA A 631 29.91 2.46 15.35
C ALA A 631 31.33 2.94 15.00
N LEU A 632 31.57 4.25 14.97
CA LEU A 632 32.90 4.79 14.69
C LEU A 632 33.90 4.51 15.82
N ASP A 633 33.51 4.68 17.08
CA ASP A 633 34.39 4.37 18.21
C ASP A 633 34.76 2.88 18.25
N THR A 634 33.82 2.00 17.94
CA THR A 634 34.08 0.56 17.78
C THR A 634 35.03 0.28 16.62
N LEU A 635 34.86 0.96 15.48
CA LEU A 635 35.74 0.83 14.32
C LEU A 635 37.17 1.31 14.62
N ALA A 636 37.32 2.40 15.37
CA ALA A 636 38.62 2.87 15.85
C ALA A 636 39.30 1.81 16.73
N ALA A 637 38.56 1.24 17.68
CA ALA A 637 39.06 0.17 18.55
C ALA A 637 39.47 -1.08 17.76
N ALA A 638 38.70 -1.45 16.73
CA ALA A 638 39.01 -2.58 15.85
C ALA A 638 40.29 -2.35 15.03
N TYR A 639 40.47 -1.16 14.45
CA TYR A 639 41.70 -0.79 13.73
C TYR A 639 42.92 -0.81 14.66
N ALA A 640 42.81 -0.26 15.87
CA ALA A 640 43.88 -0.29 16.85
C ALA A 640 44.23 -1.73 17.27
N ALA A 641 43.24 -2.60 17.45
CA ALA A 641 43.45 -4.02 17.75
C ALA A 641 44.13 -4.78 16.60
N ALA A 642 43.93 -4.34 15.35
CA ALA A 642 44.59 -4.88 14.16
C ALA A 642 45.99 -4.26 13.90
N GLY A 643 46.42 -3.29 14.71
CA GLY A 643 47.71 -2.61 14.57
C GLY A 643 47.70 -1.40 13.62
N ASP A 644 46.57 -1.06 13.00
CA ASP A 644 46.44 0.13 12.15
C ASP A 644 46.10 1.37 13.00
N PHE A 645 47.07 1.81 13.79
CA PHE A 645 46.91 2.94 14.71
C PHE A 645 46.64 4.27 14.00
N ARG A 646 47.12 4.43 12.75
CA ARG A 646 46.86 5.63 11.95
C ARG A 646 45.36 5.75 11.67
N ARG A 647 44.74 4.71 11.10
CA ARG A 647 43.28 4.72 10.86
C ARG A 647 42.49 4.78 12.16
N ALA A 648 42.95 4.12 13.23
CA ALA A 648 42.29 4.19 14.53
C ALA A 648 42.14 5.63 15.05
N VAL A 649 43.20 6.44 14.95
CA VAL A 649 43.17 7.86 15.36
C VAL A 649 42.25 8.67 14.45
N GLU A 650 42.35 8.52 13.12
CA GLU A 650 41.50 9.22 12.14
C GLU A 650 40.00 8.97 12.39
N ILE A 651 39.62 7.72 12.65
CA ILE A 651 38.23 7.34 12.95
C ILE A 651 37.79 7.86 14.32
N ALA A 652 38.66 7.78 15.35
CA ALA A 652 38.35 8.29 16.67
C ALA A 652 38.11 9.82 16.66
N GLU A 653 38.87 10.56 15.86
CA GLU A 653 38.67 12.00 15.66
C GLU A 653 37.34 12.30 14.96
N SER A 654 36.96 11.50 13.97
CA SER A 654 35.63 11.58 13.34
C SER A 654 34.50 11.35 14.34
N ALA A 655 34.66 10.36 15.24
CA ALA A 655 33.72 10.11 16.33
C ALA A 655 33.61 11.31 17.29
N LEU A 656 34.74 11.93 17.67
CA LEU A 656 34.77 13.12 18.53
C LEU A 656 34.04 14.32 17.90
N GLN A 657 34.14 14.50 16.58
CA GLN A 657 33.39 15.54 15.87
C GLN A 657 31.87 15.31 15.92
N ILE A 658 31.43 14.05 15.87
CA ILE A 658 30.01 13.70 16.04
C ILE A 658 29.56 13.98 17.48
N ALA A 659 30.35 13.57 18.47
CA ALA A 659 30.03 13.81 19.88
C ALA A 659 29.91 15.30 20.19
N ALA A 660 30.83 16.13 19.66
CA ALA A 660 30.80 17.58 19.80
C ALA A 660 29.54 18.20 19.18
N ARG A 661 29.19 17.80 17.95
CA ARG A 661 27.95 18.27 17.28
C ARG A 661 26.68 17.89 18.02
N ARG A 662 26.69 16.77 18.77
CA ARG A 662 25.54 16.26 19.52
C ARG A 662 25.54 16.63 21.01
N GLY A 663 26.51 17.41 21.48
CA GLY A 663 26.61 17.82 22.89
C GLY A 663 26.87 16.67 23.87
N ARG A 664 27.48 15.56 23.43
CA ARG A 664 27.71 14.35 24.25
C ARG A 664 29.10 14.37 24.92
N SER A 665 29.25 15.18 25.97
CA SER A 665 30.54 15.43 26.66
C SER A 665 31.19 14.17 27.26
N ASP A 666 30.37 13.29 27.84
CA ASP A 666 30.86 12.13 28.59
C ASP A 666 31.38 11.05 27.63
N ASP A 667 30.63 10.79 26.56
CA ASP A 667 31.08 9.88 25.50
C ASP A 667 32.33 10.42 24.81
N ALA A 668 32.40 11.73 24.55
CA ALA A 668 33.59 12.36 23.99
C ALA A 668 34.83 12.16 24.87
N SER A 669 34.66 12.13 26.19
CA SER A 669 35.75 11.91 27.14
C SER A 669 36.28 10.47 27.07
N LEU A 670 35.38 9.49 26.97
CA LEU A 670 35.76 8.08 26.79
C LEU A 670 36.46 7.83 25.44
N VAL A 671 35.93 8.40 24.35
CA VAL A 671 36.54 8.29 23.02
C VAL A 671 37.92 8.95 22.99
N ARG A 672 38.08 10.12 23.63
CA ARG A 672 39.36 10.83 23.71
C ARG A 672 40.42 10.02 24.45
N ALA A 673 40.06 9.43 25.59
CA ALA A 673 40.97 8.57 26.35
C ALA A 673 41.44 7.36 25.52
N ARG A 674 40.55 6.76 24.71
CA ARG A 674 40.93 5.69 23.77
C ARG A 674 41.81 6.19 22.63
N ALA A 675 41.49 7.35 22.04
CA ALA A 675 42.30 7.96 20.98
C ALA A 675 43.74 8.23 21.44
N ASP A 676 43.92 8.67 22.69
CA ASP A 676 45.25 8.90 23.28
C ASP A 676 46.05 7.60 23.40
N LEU A 677 45.41 6.47 23.74
CA LEU A 677 46.08 5.16 23.69
C LEU A 677 46.53 4.82 22.28
N TYR A 678 45.68 5.08 21.27
CA TYR A 678 45.99 4.78 19.87
C TYR A 678 47.15 5.61 19.34
N ARG A 679 47.26 6.89 19.73
CA ARG A 679 48.41 7.76 19.41
C ARG A 679 49.74 7.23 19.98
N HIS A 680 49.68 6.48 21.08
CA HIS A 680 50.84 5.83 21.69
C HIS A 680 51.01 4.37 21.25
N HIS A 681 50.38 3.95 20.14
CA HIS A 681 50.43 2.59 19.61
C HIS A 681 49.97 1.50 20.60
N ARG A 682 49.00 1.83 21.46
CA ARG A 682 48.43 0.90 22.44
C ARG A 682 46.95 0.63 22.13
N PRO A 683 46.52 -0.63 21.94
CA PRO A 683 45.11 -0.93 21.78
C PRO A 683 44.39 -0.87 23.14
N TYR A 684 43.10 -0.52 23.11
CA TYR A 684 42.25 -0.51 24.30
C TYR A 684 41.86 -1.94 24.70
N ARG A 685 41.75 -2.19 26.01
CA ARG A 685 41.29 -3.46 26.57
C ARG A 685 40.19 -3.18 27.59
N ASP A 686 39.03 -3.78 27.37
CA ASP A 686 37.84 -3.56 28.19
C ASP A 686 37.82 -4.53 29.37
N SER A 687 38.12 -4.03 30.57
CA SER A 687 38.16 -4.85 31.79
C SER A 687 36.79 -5.40 32.21
N MET A 688 35.68 -4.93 31.61
CA MET A 688 34.34 -5.45 31.89
C MET A 688 34.04 -6.75 31.15
N LEU A 689 34.83 -7.10 30.13
CA LEU A 689 34.65 -8.31 29.30
C LEU A 689 35.40 -9.53 29.84
N VAL A 690 35.51 -9.65 31.16
CA VAL A 690 36.10 -10.82 31.82
C VAL A 690 35.05 -11.92 31.90
N GLU A 691 35.37 -13.10 31.36
CA GLU A 691 34.52 -14.28 31.49
C GLU A 691 34.37 -14.66 32.97
N ARG A 692 33.14 -14.90 33.44
CA ARG A 692 32.84 -15.27 34.83
C ARG A 692 32.26 -16.67 34.96
#